data_AF-A0A2S9CKQ7-F1
#
_entry.id   AF-A0A2S9CKQ7-F1
#
_cell.length_a   1.000
_cell.length_b   1.000
_cell.length_c   1.000
_cell.angle_alpha   90.00
_cell.angle_beta   90.00
_cell.angle_gamma   90.00
#
_symmetry.space_group_name_H-M   'P 1'
#
loop_
_entity.id
_entity.type
_entity.pdbx_description
1 polymer ?
#
loop_
_entity_poly.entity_id
_entity_poly.type
_entity_poly.pdbx_seq_one_letter_code
_entity_poly.pdbx_strand_id
1 'polypeptide(L)'
;MKKFYSVGFLLITLFVFGQINYTITPNPFDETDAVTLTVQGDQIDESAWGVSNNAIYIWSWSFDTNYQNSQDCPTNGSWNNSSDVNKLNYNAATDSYSLTLTPTAFFGRTGIGRFGFLLKDKTGSHQTSPDIFVNVGTLSLSLTHPLANSLTSVPVGNSINITAASNGNATFQLKANGTVVNSTTTPSQSYSYSYTVSQDASMELIATQGSNSKTATFILQVPRNVVSEAIPNWIKQGINYHPTDQTKVGLALYAPGKNFVHVIGSFNNWTVNDSYLMKRDTTNPDLYWIELNGITPQQLYTFQYRTNDLRKIADPYSPQILSSYDDPWISASTYPNLPAFPAGQGFEVSTFKTGQTAYNWQVTNFQRPAKQDLVVYELLLRDFTQEKNWQSLINKISYLKNLKINAIELLPIMEFDGNLSWGYNTSFHYALDKAYGTPEKFKEFVDLCHQNGIAVILDVAFNHATGRSPLVRLWNVDPDGDGYGNVAPDNPYFNQVPKHSYNVFNDFNHTSPSTQYYVERCLQQWLTEYHIDGFRWDLTKGFTQSCSENDEACTNAYQQDRVDIMKHYADRQWAIDPNSYMIFEHLGTDAEEQQWANYRIVEGKGVMLWNKQTEPYNQNTMGYQENSNYDRMNHSLHGFTNMSAVGYGESHDEERLMFKNLAYGSTNGSYDVKNLNTALERMKTFGATFFTIPGPKMIWQFGELGYEFSINRCANGTIDSGCRTDEKPVAFTLGYDTNANRKAVYDTWAKIINIRNTHQVFKSKTYSIESNNLTNDPNGLITRIYVYDAAITTGIKNIVVLANYTTSSQNVVPYFPYTGQWQNLMDDSISNVASTTTPITLQPGEFRIFGNYAGALSTMDINAGNKLSLQVGDNPIQNGIARFIFNKAKNGEILIFDMTGKKLDSFKLDKENGTHETKISYPPGTYLVQLKSDTGIAIQKMMIK
;
A
#
# COMPACT_ATOMS: atom_id res chain seq x y z
N MET A 1 -10.70 -68.12 -8.31
CA MET A 1 -11.85 -68.92 -8.81
C MET A 1 -12.09 -68.50 -10.25
N LYS A 2 -11.66 -69.33 -11.23
CA LYS A 2 -12.53 -70.25 -12.01
C LYS A 2 -13.58 -69.47 -12.83
N LYS A 3 -13.28 -69.21 -14.11
CA LYS A 3 -13.82 -69.94 -15.30
C LYS A 3 -15.30 -69.63 -15.59
N PHE A 4 -15.59 -68.96 -16.71
CA PHE A 4 -16.18 -69.61 -17.90
C PHE A 4 -16.07 -68.69 -19.14
N TYR A 5 -16.07 -69.35 -20.30
CA TYR A 5 -15.47 -68.99 -21.58
C TYR A 5 -16.45 -68.43 -22.62
N SER A 6 -15.89 -67.68 -23.58
CA SER A 6 -16.15 -67.69 -25.03
C SER A 6 -17.56 -67.40 -25.58
N VAL A 7 -17.63 -66.46 -26.54
CA VAL A 7 -17.90 -66.69 -27.99
C VAL A 7 -18.21 -65.32 -28.65
N GLY A 8 -17.62 -65.02 -29.80
CA GLY A 8 -18.18 -64.05 -30.76
C GLY A 8 -17.25 -62.93 -31.24
N PHE A 9 -16.24 -63.27 -32.03
CA PHE A 9 -15.68 -62.36 -33.02
C PHE A 9 -16.69 -62.25 -34.17
N LEU A 10 -17.21 -61.05 -34.48
CA LEU A 10 -17.40 -60.48 -35.84
C LEU A 10 -18.26 -59.19 -35.79
N LEU A 11 -17.80 -58.17 -36.53
CA LEU A 11 -18.52 -56.97 -37.00
C LEU A 11 -18.94 -55.93 -35.95
N ILE A 12 -18.01 -55.05 -35.60
CA ILE A 12 -18.35 -53.62 -35.41
C ILE A 12 -17.65 -52.86 -36.54
N THR A 13 -18.45 -52.40 -37.48
CA THR A 13 -18.10 -51.39 -38.48
C THR A 13 -17.54 -50.17 -37.77
N LEU A 14 -16.24 -49.92 -37.94
CA LEU A 14 -15.62 -48.62 -37.68
C LEU A 14 -16.27 -47.61 -38.64
N PHE A 15 -17.17 -46.78 -38.13
CA PHE A 15 -17.50 -45.53 -38.81
C PHE A 15 -16.29 -44.61 -38.70
N VAL A 16 -15.48 -44.59 -39.75
CA VAL A 16 -14.49 -43.55 -39.96
C VAL A 16 -15.29 -42.30 -40.32
N PHE A 17 -15.47 -41.36 -39.38
CA PHE A 17 -15.88 -40.02 -39.73
C PHE A 17 -14.71 -39.38 -40.48
N GLY A 18 -14.87 -39.20 -41.79
CA GLY A 18 -13.88 -38.52 -42.62
C GLY A 18 -13.80 -37.03 -42.25
N GLN A 19 -12.58 -36.52 -42.09
CA GLN A 19 -12.32 -35.08 -42.03
C GLN A 19 -12.78 -34.44 -43.36
N ILE A 20 -13.51 -33.32 -43.32
CA ILE A 20 -13.84 -32.59 -44.56
C ILE A 20 -12.55 -32.00 -45.16
N ASN A 21 -12.34 -32.27 -46.44
CA ASN A 21 -11.30 -31.65 -47.25
C ASN A 21 -11.77 -30.27 -47.70
N TYR A 22 -10.94 -29.26 -47.47
CA TYR A 22 -11.19 -27.88 -47.85
C TYR A 22 -9.98 -27.32 -48.60
N THR A 23 -10.20 -26.24 -49.35
CA THR A 23 -9.15 -25.43 -49.95
C THR A 23 -9.36 -23.97 -49.56
N ILE A 24 -8.27 -23.24 -49.34
CA ILE A 24 -8.28 -21.79 -49.17
C ILE A 24 -7.34 -21.19 -50.20
N THR A 25 -7.79 -20.15 -50.89
CA THR A 25 -7.01 -19.46 -51.91
C THR A 25 -7.12 -17.94 -51.75
N PRO A 26 -6.00 -17.18 -51.74
CA PRO A 26 -4.61 -17.68 -51.68
C PRO A 26 -4.30 -18.40 -50.36
N ASN A 27 -3.32 -19.31 -50.38
CA ASN A 27 -2.72 -19.92 -49.19
C ASN A 27 -1.21 -20.11 -49.45
N PRO A 28 -0.31 -19.49 -48.67
CA PRO A 28 -0.59 -18.67 -47.48
C PRO A 28 -1.16 -17.28 -47.83
N PHE A 29 -1.65 -16.56 -46.81
CA PHE A 29 -2.28 -15.24 -46.93
C PHE A 29 -2.07 -14.45 -45.62
N ASP A 30 -2.05 -13.11 -45.72
CA ASP A 30 -2.02 -12.22 -44.56
C ASP A 30 -3.44 -11.89 -44.07
N GLU A 31 -3.57 -11.38 -42.85
CA GLU A 31 -4.88 -11.13 -42.22
C GLU A 31 -5.75 -10.09 -42.96
N THR A 32 -5.14 -9.30 -43.85
CA THR A 32 -5.80 -8.29 -44.68
C THR A 32 -6.19 -8.80 -46.07
N ASP A 33 -5.76 -10.00 -46.46
CA ASP A 33 -6.05 -10.54 -47.78
C ASP A 33 -7.50 -11.05 -47.84
N ALA A 34 -8.15 -10.86 -49.00
CA ALA A 34 -9.40 -11.54 -49.29
C ALA A 34 -9.09 -13.00 -49.65
N VAL A 35 -9.66 -13.93 -48.88
CA VAL A 35 -9.48 -15.37 -49.07
C VAL A 35 -10.79 -16.08 -49.30
N THR A 36 -10.77 -17.08 -50.20
CA THR A 36 -11.93 -17.93 -50.47
C THR A 36 -11.71 -19.32 -49.91
N LEU A 37 -12.51 -19.69 -48.90
CA LEU A 37 -12.67 -21.06 -48.42
C LEU A 37 -13.61 -21.82 -49.34
N THR A 38 -13.23 -23.00 -49.81
CA THR A 38 -14.05 -23.89 -50.65
C THR A 38 -14.03 -25.32 -50.11
N VAL A 39 -15.20 -25.95 -50.01
CA VAL A 39 -15.43 -27.35 -49.59
C VAL A 39 -16.25 -28.06 -50.66
N GLN A 40 -15.89 -29.28 -51.04
CA GLN A 40 -16.66 -30.06 -52.02
C GLN A 40 -17.98 -30.55 -51.40
N GLY A 41 -19.07 -30.47 -52.16
CA GLY A 41 -20.44 -30.75 -51.74
C GLY A 41 -20.71 -32.22 -51.46
N ASP A 42 -20.02 -33.13 -52.16
CA ASP A 42 -20.05 -34.58 -51.94
C ASP A 42 -19.61 -35.04 -50.53
N GLN A 43 -19.04 -34.12 -49.74
CA GLN A 43 -18.63 -34.34 -48.35
C GLN A 43 -19.71 -33.94 -47.33
N ILE A 44 -20.83 -33.38 -47.77
CA ILE A 44 -21.94 -32.95 -46.92
C ILE A 44 -23.23 -33.65 -47.38
N ASP A 45 -23.67 -34.65 -46.62
CA ASP A 45 -24.96 -35.28 -46.87
C ASP A 45 -26.09 -34.42 -46.29
N GLU A 46 -26.56 -33.45 -47.08
CA GLU A 46 -27.67 -32.58 -46.71
C GLU A 46 -28.95 -33.36 -46.38
N SER A 47 -29.17 -34.49 -47.05
CA SER A 47 -30.35 -35.32 -46.81
C SER A 47 -30.31 -35.96 -45.43
N ALA A 48 -29.14 -36.45 -45.01
CA ALA A 48 -28.92 -36.96 -43.66
C ALA A 48 -29.00 -35.86 -42.59
N TRP A 49 -28.62 -34.63 -42.94
CA TRP A 49 -28.67 -33.48 -42.02
C TRP A 49 -30.04 -32.79 -41.99
N GLY A 50 -31.00 -33.23 -42.83
CA GLY A 50 -32.30 -32.57 -42.97
C GLY A 50 -32.21 -31.14 -43.52
N VAL A 51 -31.14 -30.82 -44.24
CA VAL A 51 -30.90 -29.52 -44.85
C VAL A 51 -31.64 -29.43 -46.19
N SER A 52 -32.19 -28.24 -46.47
CA SER A 52 -32.80 -27.92 -47.77
C SER A 52 -32.27 -26.59 -48.28
N ASN A 53 -32.25 -26.40 -49.61
CA ASN A 53 -31.74 -25.21 -50.27
C ASN A 53 -30.25 -24.90 -50.00
N ASN A 54 -29.41 -25.94 -49.86
CA ASN A 54 -27.97 -25.81 -49.69
C ASN A 54 -27.62 -24.90 -48.50
N ALA A 55 -28.37 -25.02 -47.41
CA ALA A 55 -28.31 -24.12 -46.27
C ALA A 55 -27.27 -24.56 -45.23
N ILE A 56 -26.01 -24.52 -45.65
CA ILE A 56 -24.85 -24.82 -44.81
C ILE A 56 -24.20 -23.52 -44.34
N TYR A 57 -23.79 -23.48 -43.07
CA TYR A 57 -23.23 -22.30 -42.40
C TYR A 57 -21.87 -22.61 -41.80
N ILE A 58 -20.99 -21.60 -41.75
CA ILE A 58 -19.73 -21.67 -41.02
C ILE A 58 -19.89 -21.14 -39.60
N TRP A 59 -19.39 -21.89 -38.63
CA TRP A 59 -19.12 -21.38 -37.28
C TRP A 59 -17.61 -21.22 -37.12
N SER A 60 -17.13 -20.03 -36.78
CA SER A 60 -15.69 -19.74 -36.79
C SER A 60 -15.23 -18.85 -35.63
N TRP A 61 -13.98 -18.98 -35.25
CA TRP A 61 -13.30 -18.18 -34.22
C TRP A 61 -11.83 -17.97 -34.61
N SER A 62 -11.23 -16.89 -34.13
CA SER A 62 -9.84 -16.52 -34.41
C SER A 62 -8.96 -16.71 -33.19
N PHE A 63 -7.65 -16.89 -33.40
CA PHE A 63 -6.62 -16.75 -32.39
C PHE A 63 -5.64 -15.65 -32.79
N ASP A 64 -5.03 -15.00 -31.80
CA ASP A 64 -3.91 -14.08 -31.99
C ASP A 64 -2.64 -14.77 -32.53
N THR A 65 -1.62 -13.97 -32.89
CA THR A 65 -0.35 -14.43 -33.50
C THR A 65 0.44 -15.45 -32.67
N ASN A 66 0.17 -15.60 -31.38
CA ASN A 66 0.78 -16.59 -30.48
C ASN A 66 -0.14 -17.79 -30.16
N TYR A 67 -1.35 -17.82 -30.75
CA TYR A 67 -2.37 -18.87 -30.61
C TYR A 67 -3.03 -19.03 -29.23
N GLN A 68 -2.97 -18.00 -28.37
CA GLN A 68 -3.46 -18.08 -26.99
C GLN A 68 -4.86 -17.44 -26.81
N ASN A 69 -5.11 -16.29 -27.43
CA ASN A 69 -6.34 -15.52 -27.26
C ASN A 69 -7.37 -15.88 -28.33
N SER A 70 -8.35 -16.73 -27.96
CA SER A 70 -9.47 -17.09 -28.83
C SER A 70 -10.58 -16.03 -28.81
N GLN A 71 -11.13 -15.69 -29.98
CA GLN A 71 -12.29 -14.80 -30.12
C GLN A 71 -13.25 -15.34 -31.19
N ASP A 72 -14.51 -15.54 -30.81
CA ASP A 72 -15.58 -15.93 -31.75
C ASP A 72 -15.78 -14.87 -32.83
N CYS A 73 -16.12 -15.33 -34.03
CA CYS A 73 -16.53 -14.45 -35.12
C CYS A 73 -17.83 -13.72 -34.72
N PRO A 74 -17.86 -12.38 -34.76
CA PRO A 74 -19.03 -11.59 -34.34
C PRO A 74 -20.27 -11.87 -35.20
N THR A 75 -20.10 -12.42 -36.41
CA THR A 75 -21.19 -12.77 -37.30
C THR A 75 -21.69 -14.21 -37.17
N ASN A 76 -21.21 -15.01 -36.21
CA ASN A 76 -21.68 -16.39 -36.01
C ASN A 76 -23.20 -16.49 -35.77
N GLY A 77 -23.79 -15.52 -35.07
CA GLY A 77 -25.17 -15.61 -34.56
C GLY A 77 -25.22 -16.32 -33.20
N SER A 78 -26.26 -17.12 -32.94
CA SER A 78 -26.31 -18.01 -31.76
C SER A 78 -26.10 -19.46 -32.18
N TRP A 79 -25.65 -20.31 -31.25
CA TRP A 79 -25.36 -21.71 -31.55
C TRP A 79 -26.56 -22.44 -32.20
N ASN A 80 -27.77 -22.18 -31.72
CA ASN A 80 -29.00 -22.77 -32.24
C ASN A 80 -29.65 -21.99 -33.41
N ASN A 81 -29.02 -20.91 -33.89
CA ASN A 81 -29.50 -20.10 -35.00
C ASN A 81 -28.34 -19.33 -35.66
N SER A 82 -27.65 -19.99 -36.58
CA SER A 82 -26.52 -19.39 -37.32
C SER A 82 -26.95 -18.13 -38.09
N SER A 83 -26.10 -17.11 -38.16
CA SER A 83 -26.36 -15.92 -38.97
C SER A 83 -26.38 -16.23 -40.47
N ASP A 84 -27.25 -15.58 -41.24
CA ASP A 84 -27.26 -15.69 -42.71
C ASP A 84 -26.02 -15.09 -43.38
N VAL A 85 -25.29 -14.21 -42.67
CA VAL A 85 -24.00 -13.68 -43.12
C VAL A 85 -22.94 -14.80 -43.24
N ASN A 86 -23.07 -15.85 -42.44
CA ASN A 86 -22.15 -16.99 -42.43
C ASN A 86 -22.63 -18.16 -43.30
N LYS A 87 -23.66 -17.96 -44.13
CA LYS A 87 -24.13 -18.99 -45.08
C LYS A 87 -23.11 -19.16 -46.20
N LEU A 88 -22.73 -20.41 -46.51
CA LEU A 88 -21.85 -20.69 -47.63
C LEU A 88 -22.60 -20.57 -48.96
N ASN A 89 -21.92 -20.05 -49.97
CA ASN A 89 -22.40 -19.99 -51.35
C ASN A 89 -22.20 -21.35 -52.01
N TYR A 90 -23.30 -21.98 -52.43
CA TYR A 90 -23.27 -23.24 -53.16
C TYR A 90 -23.18 -23.01 -54.67
N ASN A 91 -22.26 -23.71 -55.33
CA ASN A 91 -22.10 -23.73 -56.78
C ASN A 91 -22.48 -25.11 -57.33
N ALA A 92 -23.61 -25.19 -58.03
CA ALA A 92 -24.12 -26.44 -58.59
C ALA A 92 -23.29 -27.01 -59.76
N ALA A 93 -22.48 -26.19 -60.45
CA ALA A 93 -21.68 -26.65 -61.58
C ALA A 93 -20.45 -27.46 -61.14
N THR A 94 -19.90 -27.12 -59.97
CA THR A 94 -18.72 -27.77 -59.38
C THR A 94 -19.05 -28.59 -58.16
N ASP A 95 -20.32 -28.63 -57.76
CA ASP A 95 -20.80 -29.20 -56.50
C ASP A 95 -19.93 -28.77 -55.32
N SER A 96 -19.90 -27.47 -55.01
CA SER A 96 -19.00 -26.94 -53.98
C SER A 96 -19.61 -25.79 -53.17
N TYR A 97 -19.33 -25.78 -51.89
CA TYR A 97 -19.63 -24.70 -50.95
C TYR A 97 -18.46 -23.76 -50.79
N SER A 98 -18.69 -22.45 -50.80
CA SER A 98 -17.62 -21.46 -50.65
C SER A 98 -18.00 -20.23 -49.83
N LEU A 99 -17.02 -19.63 -49.17
CA LEU A 99 -17.15 -18.34 -48.48
C LEU A 99 -15.89 -17.52 -48.74
N THR A 100 -16.08 -16.28 -49.21
CA THR A 100 -14.98 -15.31 -49.31
C THR A 100 -15.04 -14.38 -48.10
N LEU A 101 -13.91 -14.26 -47.40
CA LEU A 101 -13.77 -13.44 -46.21
C LEU A 101 -12.41 -12.74 -46.20
N THR A 102 -12.32 -11.63 -45.49
CA THR A 102 -11.05 -11.01 -45.11
C THR A 102 -10.91 -11.18 -43.60
N PRO A 103 -9.86 -11.86 -43.08
CA PRO A 103 -9.79 -12.22 -41.66
C PRO A 103 -10.02 -11.05 -40.71
N THR A 104 -9.37 -9.91 -40.93
CA THR A 104 -9.54 -8.74 -40.05
C THR A 104 -10.98 -8.24 -39.98
N ALA A 105 -11.67 -8.18 -41.12
CA ALA A 105 -13.06 -7.75 -41.20
C ALA A 105 -14.02 -8.82 -40.67
N PHE A 106 -13.75 -10.10 -40.95
CA PHE A 106 -14.62 -11.22 -40.58
C PHE A 106 -14.61 -11.49 -39.08
N PHE A 107 -13.44 -11.37 -38.42
CA PHE A 107 -13.31 -11.54 -36.98
C PHE A 107 -13.40 -10.22 -36.19
N GLY A 108 -13.39 -9.07 -36.88
CA GLY A 108 -13.45 -7.75 -36.25
C GLY A 108 -12.23 -7.43 -35.37
N ARG A 109 -11.04 -7.95 -35.72
CA ARG A 109 -9.79 -7.76 -34.97
C ARG A 109 -8.57 -7.78 -35.87
N THR A 110 -7.41 -7.36 -35.37
CA THR A 110 -6.09 -7.48 -36.02
C THR A 110 -5.18 -8.40 -35.20
N GLY A 111 -3.98 -8.71 -35.73
CA GLY A 111 -3.03 -9.61 -35.10
C GLY A 111 -3.49 -11.07 -35.09
N ILE A 112 -4.19 -11.53 -36.12
CA ILE A 112 -4.71 -12.90 -36.23
C ILE A 112 -3.58 -13.85 -36.66
N GLY A 113 -3.29 -14.87 -35.85
CA GLY A 113 -2.32 -15.92 -36.17
C GLY A 113 -2.93 -17.13 -36.86
N ARG A 114 -4.17 -17.48 -36.52
CA ARG A 114 -4.94 -18.57 -37.13
C ARG A 114 -6.42 -18.39 -36.84
N PHE A 115 -7.29 -19.11 -37.55
CA PHE A 115 -8.70 -19.24 -37.18
C PHE A 115 -9.16 -20.69 -37.24
N GLY A 116 -10.10 -21.04 -36.37
CA GLY A 116 -10.82 -22.31 -36.36
C GLY A 116 -12.18 -22.19 -37.06
N PHE A 117 -12.65 -23.27 -37.68
CA PHE A 117 -14.02 -23.36 -38.18
C PHE A 117 -14.58 -24.78 -38.18
N LEU A 118 -15.92 -24.85 -38.19
CA LEU A 118 -16.71 -26.03 -38.52
C LEU A 118 -17.88 -25.63 -39.42
N LEU A 119 -18.42 -26.58 -40.19
CA LEU A 119 -19.65 -26.41 -40.96
C LEU A 119 -20.82 -27.04 -40.23
N LYS A 120 -21.99 -26.39 -40.29
CA LYS A 120 -23.20 -26.83 -39.59
C LYS A 120 -24.48 -26.46 -40.34
N ASP A 121 -25.57 -27.12 -39.98
CA ASP A 121 -26.91 -26.66 -40.33
C ASP A 121 -27.30 -25.40 -39.54
N LYS A 122 -28.44 -24.77 -39.88
CA LYS A 122 -28.90 -23.52 -39.25
C LYS A 122 -29.04 -23.65 -37.74
N THR A 123 -29.48 -24.81 -37.26
CA THR A 123 -29.81 -25.08 -35.85
C THR A 123 -28.65 -25.64 -35.04
N GLY A 124 -27.54 -26.03 -35.67
CA GLY A 124 -26.43 -26.72 -35.01
C GLY A 124 -26.77 -28.13 -34.56
N SER A 125 -27.80 -28.75 -35.14
CA SER A 125 -28.18 -30.13 -34.86
C SER A 125 -27.26 -31.12 -35.57
N HIS A 126 -26.66 -30.70 -36.69
CA HIS A 126 -25.63 -31.43 -37.42
C HIS A 126 -24.43 -30.54 -37.70
N GLN A 127 -23.23 -31.10 -37.57
CA GLN A 127 -21.98 -30.39 -37.78
C GLN A 127 -20.88 -31.31 -38.27
N THR A 128 -19.86 -30.72 -38.89
CA THR A 128 -18.59 -31.39 -39.16
C THR A 128 -17.77 -31.52 -37.88
N SER A 129 -16.99 -32.60 -37.79
CA SER A 129 -16.00 -32.83 -36.73
C SER A 129 -14.82 -33.59 -37.33
N PRO A 130 -13.58 -33.39 -36.86
CA PRO A 130 -13.17 -32.44 -35.81
C PRO A 130 -13.14 -30.97 -36.30
N ASP A 131 -12.90 -30.03 -35.38
CA ASP A 131 -12.64 -28.62 -35.69
C ASP A 131 -11.44 -28.46 -36.64
N ILE A 132 -11.53 -27.51 -37.56
CA ILE A 132 -10.51 -27.27 -38.58
C ILE A 132 -9.81 -25.96 -38.32
N PHE A 133 -8.48 -25.95 -38.37
CA PHE A 133 -7.67 -24.75 -38.15
C PHE A 133 -6.93 -24.33 -39.42
N VAL A 134 -6.94 -23.02 -39.66
CA VAL A 134 -6.28 -22.34 -40.80
C VAL A 134 -5.34 -21.28 -40.25
N ASN A 135 -4.05 -21.38 -40.57
CA ASN A 135 -3.07 -20.37 -40.15
C ASN A 135 -3.19 -19.10 -41.00
N VAL A 136 -2.98 -17.95 -40.37
CA VAL A 136 -2.98 -16.62 -40.97
C VAL A 136 -1.56 -16.04 -40.86
N GLY A 137 -1.02 -15.56 -41.97
CA GLY A 137 0.34 -15.03 -42.09
C GLY A 137 1.16 -15.75 -43.17
N THR A 138 1.84 -14.97 -44.01
CA THR A 138 2.62 -15.48 -45.16
C THR A 138 3.98 -16.08 -44.79
N LEU A 139 4.61 -15.63 -43.69
CA LEU A 139 5.92 -16.09 -43.24
C LEU A 139 5.86 -16.71 -41.83
N SER A 140 6.36 -17.94 -41.70
CA SER A 140 6.66 -18.62 -40.43
C SER A 140 8.15 -18.89 -40.31
N LEU A 141 8.64 -18.95 -39.07
CA LEU A 141 10.01 -19.29 -38.74
C LEU A 141 10.00 -20.34 -37.63
N SER A 142 10.64 -21.48 -37.87
CA SER A 142 10.81 -22.55 -36.89
C SER A 142 12.28 -22.87 -36.71
N LEU A 143 12.80 -22.61 -35.52
CA LEU A 143 14.14 -23.04 -35.12
C LEU A 143 14.16 -24.54 -34.85
N THR A 144 14.98 -25.28 -35.61
CA THR A 144 15.11 -26.74 -35.44
C THR A 144 16.26 -27.11 -34.52
N HIS A 145 17.33 -26.31 -34.48
CA HIS A 145 18.41 -26.48 -33.51
C HIS A 145 19.24 -25.19 -33.36
N PRO A 146 19.52 -24.70 -32.14
CA PRO A 146 18.77 -24.96 -30.90
C PRO A 146 17.28 -24.63 -31.04
N LEU A 147 16.44 -25.16 -30.16
CA LEU A 147 15.00 -24.84 -30.17
C LEU A 147 14.78 -23.37 -29.75
N ALA A 148 13.70 -22.76 -30.24
CA ALA A 148 13.31 -21.43 -29.80
C ALA A 148 13.07 -21.41 -28.27
N ASN A 149 13.43 -20.30 -27.63
CA ASN A 149 13.33 -20.07 -26.18
C ASN A 149 14.09 -21.10 -25.32
N SER A 150 15.05 -21.81 -25.92
CA SER A 150 15.90 -22.76 -25.19
C SER A 150 17.20 -22.11 -24.72
N LEU A 151 17.80 -22.71 -23.69
CA LEU A 151 19.15 -22.42 -23.24
C LEU A 151 20.02 -23.64 -23.55
N THR A 152 21.09 -23.43 -24.32
CA THR A 152 22.03 -24.48 -24.72
C THR A 152 23.43 -24.14 -24.23
N SER A 153 24.06 -25.10 -23.54
CA SER A 153 25.43 -24.95 -23.03
C SER A 153 26.45 -25.43 -24.05
N VAL A 154 27.42 -24.58 -24.41
CA VAL A 154 28.46 -24.86 -25.40
C VAL A 154 29.80 -24.30 -24.90
N PRO A 155 30.86 -25.12 -24.78
CA PRO A 155 32.19 -24.66 -24.41
C PRO A 155 32.75 -23.59 -25.36
N VAL A 156 33.55 -22.66 -24.82
CA VAL A 156 34.26 -21.66 -25.62
C VAL A 156 35.16 -22.34 -26.66
N GLY A 157 35.13 -21.83 -27.89
CA GLY A 157 35.88 -22.36 -29.03
C GLY A 157 35.19 -23.51 -29.77
N ASN A 158 34.14 -24.11 -29.19
CA ASN A 158 33.33 -25.10 -29.90
C ASN A 158 32.29 -24.41 -30.78
N SER A 159 31.96 -25.04 -31.90
CA SER A 159 30.90 -24.58 -32.79
C SER A 159 29.58 -25.31 -32.54
N ILE A 160 28.48 -24.59 -32.70
CA ILE A 160 27.12 -25.13 -32.73
C ILE A 160 26.47 -24.79 -34.08
N ASN A 161 25.79 -25.77 -34.68
CA ASN A 161 25.05 -25.54 -35.91
C ASN A 161 23.67 -24.98 -35.58
N ILE A 162 23.38 -23.79 -36.08
CA ILE A 162 22.09 -23.13 -35.93
C ILE A 162 21.30 -23.40 -37.20
N THR A 163 20.19 -24.13 -37.06
CA THR A 163 19.34 -24.54 -38.18
C THR A 163 17.90 -24.10 -37.97
N ALA A 164 17.27 -23.65 -39.05
CA ALA A 164 15.87 -23.23 -39.05
C ALA A 164 15.20 -23.53 -40.38
N ALA A 165 13.87 -23.57 -40.35
CA ALA A 165 13.03 -23.67 -41.54
C ALA A 165 11.98 -22.56 -41.55
N SER A 166 11.63 -22.09 -42.75
CA SER A 166 10.50 -21.20 -43.01
C SER A 166 9.53 -21.85 -44.00
N ASN A 167 8.25 -21.47 -43.92
CA ASN A 167 7.22 -21.93 -44.87
C ASN A 167 7.33 -21.30 -46.29
N GLY A 168 8.26 -20.35 -46.49
CA GLY A 168 8.53 -19.68 -47.76
C GLY A 168 9.99 -19.27 -47.88
N ASN A 169 10.44 -18.91 -49.09
CA ASN A 169 11.82 -18.46 -49.33
C ASN A 169 12.06 -17.12 -48.61
N ALA A 170 12.95 -17.11 -47.63
CA ALA A 170 13.33 -15.95 -46.83
C ALA A 170 14.84 -15.74 -46.81
N THR A 171 15.27 -14.49 -46.62
CA THR A 171 16.64 -14.18 -46.19
C THR A 171 16.72 -14.28 -44.67
N PHE A 172 17.88 -14.62 -44.14
CA PHE A 172 18.09 -14.83 -42.71
C PHE A 172 19.18 -13.92 -42.19
N GLN A 173 19.00 -13.39 -40.98
CA GLN A 173 20.00 -12.64 -40.25
C GLN A 173 20.10 -13.21 -38.84
N LEU A 174 21.28 -13.71 -38.48
CA LEU A 174 21.59 -14.16 -37.13
C LEU A 174 22.37 -13.07 -36.40
N LYS A 175 21.92 -12.73 -35.20
CA LYS A 175 22.61 -11.84 -34.28
C LYS A 175 22.99 -12.56 -32.99
N ALA A 176 24.12 -12.15 -32.42
CA ALA A 176 24.56 -12.53 -31.08
C ALA A 176 24.75 -11.25 -30.28
N ASN A 177 24.06 -11.13 -29.13
CA ASN A 177 24.07 -9.92 -28.29
C ASN A 177 23.80 -8.63 -29.10
N GLY A 178 22.83 -8.68 -30.01
CA GLY A 178 22.44 -7.57 -30.90
C GLY A 178 23.37 -7.32 -32.09
N THR A 179 24.54 -7.96 -32.16
CA THR A 179 25.48 -7.80 -33.27
C THR A 179 25.24 -8.86 -34.35
N VAL A 180 25.15 -8.47 -35.62
CA VAL A 180 24.99 -9.41 -36.74
C VAL A 180 26.24 -10.27 -36.89
N VAL A 181 26.07 -11.60 -36.80
CA VAL A 181 27.15 -12.60 -36.95
C VAL A 181 27.03 -13.38 -38.26
N ASN A 182 25.83 -13.47 -38.84
CA ASN A 182 25.63 -14.04 -40.16
C ASN A 182 24.44 -13.38 -40.88
N SER A 183 24.50 -13.30 -42.20
CA SER A 183 23.37 -12.91 -43.05
C SER A 183 23.39 -13.68 -44.36
N THR A 184 22.22 -14.11 -44.82
CA THR A 184 22.06 -14.72 -46.15
C THR A 184 21.49 -13.69 -47.12
N THR A 185 22.02 -13.64 -48.33
CA THR A 185 21.55 -12.74 -49.39
C THR A 185 20.63 -13.43 -50.39
N THR A 186 20.68 -14.75 -50.47
CA THR A 186 19.85 -15.56 -51.36
C THR A 186 18.69 -16.16 -50.56
N PRO A 187 17.42 -15.85 -50.89
CA PRO A 187 16.26 -16.41 -50.20
C PRO A 187 16.23 -17.94 -50.27
N SER A 188 15.96 -18.58 -49.12
CA SER A 188 15.88 -20.04 -48.95
C SER A 188 14.77 -20.38 -47.95
N GLN A 189 14.22 -21.61 -48.02
CA GLN A 189 13.31 -22.14 -46.99
C GLN A 189 14.05 -22.74 -45.79
N SER A 190 15.37 -22.90 -45.90
CA SER A 190 16.21 -23.45 -44.83
C SER A 190 17.39 -22.53 -44.53
N TYR A 191 17.72 -22.47 -43.25
CA TYR A 191 18.90 -21.80 -42.71
C TYR A 191 19.80 -22.80 -42.03
N SER A 192 21.11 -22.68 -42.22
CA SER A 192 22.12 -23.46 -41.52
C SER A 192 23.40 -22.64 -41.43
N TYR A 193 23.90 -22.44 -40.21
CA TYR A 193 25.15 -21.72 -39.96
C TYR A 193 25.87 -22.30 -38.75
N SER A 194 27.17 -22.56 -38.88
CA SER A 194 28.02 -23.02 -37.77
C SER A 194 28.58 -21.81 -37.03
N TYR A 195 28.10 -21.58 -35.81
CA TYR A 195 28.54 -20.47 -34.97
C TYR A 195 29.54 -20.96 -33.93
N THR A 196 30.74 -20.38 -33.90
CA THR A 196 31.76 -20.66 -32.87
C THR A 196 31.48 -19.82 -31.63
N VAL A 197 31.22 -20.48 -30.50
CA VAL A 197 30.89 -19.83 -29.24
C VAL A 197 32.13 -19.24 -28.59
N SER A 198 32.13 -17.94 -28.34
CA SER A 198 33.21 -17.22 -27.65
C SER A 198 32.85 -16.76 -26.24
N GLN A 199 31.55 -16.55 -25.99
CA GLN A 199 30.99 -16.04 -24.74
C GLN A 199 29.50 -16.39 -24.65
N ASP A 200 28.89 -16.13 -23.48
CA ASP A 200 27.44 -16.17 -23.34
C ASP A 200 26.78 -15.22 -24.35
N ALA A 201 25.74 -15.69 -25.05
CA ALA A 201 25.08 -14.93 -26.10
C ALA A 201 23.56 -15.11 -26.06
N SER A 202 22.84 -13.99 -26.06
CA SER A 202 21.46 -13.95 -26.51
C SER A 202 21.46 -13.98 -28.03
N MET A 203 20.88 -15.03 -28.60
CA MET A 203 20.85 -15.27 -30.04
C MET A 203 19.49 -14.89 -30.60
N GLU A 204 19.49 -14.19 -31.73
CA GLU A 204 18.30 -13.78 -32.46
C GLU A 204 18.44 -14.19 -33.93
N LEU A 205 17.53 -15.02 -34.43
CA LEU A 205 17.42 -15.34 -35.84
C LEU A 205 16.20 -14.65 -36.43
N ILE A 206 16.43 -13.80 -37.42
CA ILE A 206 15.39 -13.07 -38.14
C ILE A 206 15.26 -13.67 -39.53
N ALA A 207 14.07 -14.09 -39.92
CA ALA A 207 13.72 -14.44 -41.29
C ALA A 207 12.93 -13.31 -41.93
N THR A 208 13.28 -12.91 -43.16
CA THR A 208 12.64 -11.82 -43.88
C THR A 208 12.24 -12.25 -45.29
N GLN A 209 10.98 -12.06 -45.63
CA GLN A 209 10.39 -12.29 -46.95
C GLN A 209 9.64 -11.02 -47.39
N GLY A 210 10.20 -10.28 -48.34
CA GLY A 210 9.64 -8.98 -48.74
C GLY A 210 9.64 -7.99 -47.58
N SER A 211 8.48 -7.46 -47.21
CA SER A 211 8.27 -6.58 -46.04
C SER A 211 8.02 -7.34 -44.73
N ASN A 212 7.81 -8.65 -44.78
CA ASN A 212 7.41 -9.45 -43.62
C ASN A 212 8.64 -10.05 -42.94
N SER A 213 8.70 -9.97 -41.61
CA SER A 213 9.77 -10.59 -40.82
C SER A 213 9.24 -11.38 -39.63
N LYS A 214 9.91 -12.48 -39.29
CA LYS A 214 9.70 -13.25 -38.06
C LYS A 214 11.02 -13.45 -37.33
N THR A 215 10.96 -13.39 -36.00
CA THR A 215 12.12 -13.53 -35.13
C THR A 215 11.94 -14.75 -34.24
N ALA A 216 13.03 -15.49 -34.03
CA ALA A 216 13.12 -16.55 -33.05
C ALA A 216 14.40 -16.39 -32.23
N THR A 217 14.32 -16.58 -30.92
CA THR A 217 15.43 -16.33 -29.98
C THR A 217 15.80 -17.61 -29.22
N PHE A 218 17.04 -17.68 -28.74
CA PHE A 218 17.55 -18.73 -27.85
C PHE A 218 18.82 -18.22 -27.14
N ILE A 219 19.26 -18.92 -26.10
CA ILE A 219 20.46 -18.56 -25.34
C ILE A 219 21.55 -19.59 -25.58
N LEU A 220 22.75 -19.10 -25.91
CA LEU A 220 23.98 -19.89 -25.82
C LEU A 220 24.73 -19.47 -24.57
N GLN A 221 25.12 -20.46 -23.78
CA GLN A 221 25.79 -20.26 -22.50
C GLN A 221 27.10 -21.03 -22.47
N VAL A 222 28.14 -20.42 -21.89
CA VAL A 222 29.39 -21.11 -21.62
C VAL A 222 29.28 -21.89 -20.30
N PRO A 223 29.60 -23.20 -20.26
CA PRO A 223 29.62 -23.97 -19.02
C PRO A 223 30.65 -23.41 -18.05
N ARG A 224 30.30 -23.39 -16.75
CA ARG A 224 31.16 -22.89 -15.67
C ARG A 224 31.32 -23.95 -14.58
N ASN A 225 32.48 -23.94 -13.93
CA ASN A 225 32.72 -24.79 -12.77
C ASN A 225 32.33 -24.03 -11.49
N VAL A 226 31.11 -24.24 -11.02
CA VAL A 226 30.62 -23.61 -9.79
C VAL A 226 31.14 -24.39 -8.58
N VAL A 227 31.91 -23.73 -7.74
CA VAL A 227 32.47 -24.32 -6.51
C VAL A 227 31.37 -24.47 -5.47
N SER A 228 31.30 -25.63 -4.82
CA SER A 228 30.47 -25.86 -3.64
C SER A 228 31.31 -25.70 -2.37
N GLU A 229 30.91 -24.77 -1.50
CA GLU A 229 31.61 -24.44 -0.26
C GLU A 229 30.62 -23.88 0.76
N ALA A 230 30.78 -24.23 2.03
CA ALA A 230 29.92 -23.76 3.11
C ALA A 230 29.94 -22.23 3.18
N ILE A 231 28.76 -21.61 3.23
CA ILE A 231 28.65 -20.16 3.40
C ILE A 231 29.22 -19.73 4.77
N PRO A 232 30.03 -18.66 4.84
CA PRO A 232 30.52 -18.15 6.11
C PRO A 232 29.36 -17.72 7.03
N ASN A 233 29.47 -18.02 8.33
CA ASN A 233 28.41 -17.76 9.32
C ASN A 233 27.97 -16.28 9.43
N TRP A 234 28.76 -15.33 8.93
CA TRP A 234 28.45 -13.90 8.95
C TRP A 234 27.72 -13.42 7.67
N ILE A 235 27.60 -14.28 6.66
CA ILE A 235 26.88 -14.00 5.41
C ILE A 235 25.52 -14.70 5.44
N LYS A 236 24.46 -13.93 5.25
CA LYS A 236 23.09 -14.39 4.97
C LYS A 236 22.62 -13.82 3.63
N GLN A 237 21.45 -14.22 3.13
CA GLN A 237 20.91 -13.62 1.89
C GLN A 237 20.89 -12.09 1.97
N GLY A 238 21.37 -11.44 0.91
CA GLY A 238 21.56 -10.00 0.79
C GLY A 238 23.01 -9.53 0.89
N ILE A 239 23.16 -8.25 1.25
CA ILE A 239 24.43 -7.56 1.43
C ILE A 239 24.84 -7.63 2.90
N ASN A 240 26.05 -8.14 3.17
CA ASN A 240 26.57 -8.35 4.51
C ASN A 240 27.91 -7.64 4.66
N TYR A 241 28.04 -6.80 5.68
CA TYR A 241 29.30 -6.13 6.00
C TYR A 241 30.11 -6.99 6.96
N HIS A 242 31.39 -7.24 6.64
CA HIS A 242 32.22 -8.08 7.49
C HIS A 242 32.41 -7.43 8.88
N PRO A 243 32.27 -8.17 9.99
CA PRO A 243 32.17 -7.60 11.33
C PRO A 243 33.41 -6.83 11.80
N THR A 244 34.60 -7.17 11.27
CA THR A 244 35.88 -6.59 11.70
C THR A 244 36.80 -6.12 10.57
N ASP A 245 36.40 -6.27 9.30
CA ASP A 245 37.25 -5.97 8.14
C ASP A 245 36.45 -5.18 7.12
N GLN A 246 36.68 -3.86 7.07
CA GLN A 246 35.93 -2.97 6.20
C GLN A 246 36.33 -3.10 4.72
N THR A 247 37.32 -3.92 4.38
CA THR A 247 37.72 -4.19 3.00
C THR A 247 36.99 -5.38 2.38
N LYS A 248 36.06 -5.98 3.12
CA LYS A 248 35.29 -7.16 2.74
C LYS A 248 33.79 -6.90 2.77
N VAL A 249 33.09 -7.48 1.79
CA VAL A 249 31.62 -7.57 1.78
C VAL A 249 31.18 -8.95 1.31
N GLY A 250 30.17 -9.50 1.95
CA GLY A 250 29.56 -10.77 1.63
C GLY A 250 28.25 -10.57 0.90
N LEU A 251 28.10 -11.18 -0.27
CA LEU A 251 26.89 -11.14 -1.08
C LEU A 251 26.30 -12.54 -1.16
N ALA A 252 25.00 -12.69 -0.97
CA ALA A 252 24.32 -13.96 -1.15
C ALA A 252 22.93 -13.83 -1.75
N LEU A 253 22.59 -14.71 -2.69
CA LEU A 253 21.33 -14.75 -3.40
C LEU A 253 20.74 -16.16 -3.36
N TYR A 254 19.50 -16.30 -2.91
CA TYR A 254 18.74 -17.52 -3.06
C TYR A 254 18.12 -17.58 -4.46
N ALA A 255 18.58 -18.50 -5.29
CA ALA A 255 18.25 -18.59 -6.70
C ALA A 255 18.04 -20.06 -7.15
N PRO A 256 17.02 -20.78 -6.62
CA PRO A 256 16.71 -22.14 -7.04
C PRO A 256 16.47 -22.25 -8.55
N GLY A 257 16.87 -23.39 -9.11
CA GLY A 257 16.75 -23.69 -10.55
C GLY A 257 17.75 -22.96 -11.45
N LYS A 258 18.55 -22.02 -10.91
CA LYS A 258 19.66 -21.40 -11.66
C LYS A 258 20.90 -22.28 -11.57
N ASN A 259 21.69 -22.32 -12.65
CA ASN A 259 22.90 -23.15 -12.72
C ASN A 259 24.14 -22.44 -12.17
N PHE A 260 24.19 -21.12 -12.35
CA PHE A 260 25.22 -20.27 -11.77
C PHE A 260 24.73 -18.83 -11.65
N VAL A 261 25.43 -18.07 -10.81
CA VAL A 261 25.23 -16.63 -10.63
C VAL A 261 26.58 -15.93 -10.65
N HIS A 262 26.70 -14.87 -11.44
CA HIS A 262 27.83 -13.95 -11.41
C HIS A 262 27.42 -12.66 -10.71
N VAL A 263 28.37 -12.01 -10.06
CA VAL A 263 28.23 -10.62 -9.64
C VAL A 263 28.95 -9.73 -10.65
N ILE A 264 28.24 -8.76 -11.19
CA ILE A 264 28.80 -7.73 -12.07
C ILE A 264 28.58 -6.36 -11.43
N GLY A 265 29.56 -5.47 -11.53
CA GLY A 265 29.45 -4.17 -10.90
C GLY A 265 30.61 -3.23 -11.15
N SER A 266 30.56 -2.08 -10.51
CA SER A 266 31.58 -1.03 -10.57
C SER A 266 33.00 -1.53 -10.27
N PHE A 267 33.18 -2.51 -9.38
CA PHE A 267 34.49 -3.07 -9.02
C PHE A 267 35.12 -3.98 -10.10
N ASN A 268 34.35 -4.41 -11.10
CA ASN A 268 34.85 -5.23 -12.22
C ASN A 268 34.45 -4.68 -13.60
N ASN A 269 34.19 -3.37 -13.66
CA ASN A 269 33.78 -2.65 -14.87
C ASN A 269 32.55 -3.28 -15.56
N TRP A 270 31.63 -3.86 -14.78
CA TRP A 270 30.41 -4.50 -15.27
C TRP A 270 30.64 -5.66 -16.24
N THR A 271 31.82 -6.29 -16.18
CA THR A 271 32.18 -7.41 -17.05
C THR A 271 31.91 -8.75 -16.37
N VAL A 272 31.45 -9.75 -17.15
CA VAL A 272 31.33 -11.12 -16.65
C VAL A 272 32.73 -11.72 -16.54
N ASN A 273 33.11 -12.09 -15.32
CA ASN A 273 34.42 -12.64 -15.00
C ASN A 273 34.27 -13.70 -13.92
N ASP A 274 34.88 -14.87 -14.12
CA ASP A 274 34.75 -16.03 -13.23
C ASP A 274 35.41 -15.86 -11.85
N SER A 275 36.24 -14.82 -11.66
CA SER A 275 36.66 -14.38 -10.32
C SER A 275 35.49 -13.85 -9.48
N TYR A 276 34.36 -13.50 -10.13
CA TYR A 276 33.12 -13.05 -9.50
C TYR A 276 31.96 -14.03 -9.72
N LEU A 277 32.28 -15.27 -10.08
CA LEU A 277 31.33 -16.37 -10.07
C LEU A 277 31.02 -16.76 -8.61
N MET A 278 29.74 -16.77 -8.25
CA MET A 278 29.32 -17.12 -6.89
C MET A 278 29.46 -18.63 -6.65
N LYS A 279 29.83 -18.97 -5.42
CA LYS A 279 29.88 -20.35 -4.92
C LYS A 279 28.47 -20.80 -4.52
N ARG A 280 28.23 -22.11 -4.45
CA ARG A 280 27.01 -22.69 -3.87
C ARG A 280 27.27 -23.14 -2.44
N ASP A 281 26.34 -22.85 -1.55
CA ASP A 281 26.41 -23.38 -0.19
C ASP A 281 26.30 -24.92 -0.18
N THR A 282 27.03 -25.56 0.72
CA THR A 282 27.04 -27.03 0.85
C THR A 282 25.77 -27.58 1.51
N THR A 283 25.07 -26.77 2.30
CA THR A 283 23.86 -27.19 3.03
C THR A 283 22.60 -26.83 2.27
N ASN A 284 22.55 -25.64 1.66
CA ASN A 284 21.50 -25.19 0.77
C ASN A 284 22.06 -24.91 -0.63
N PRO A 285 21.99 -25.88 -1.56
CA PRO A 285 22.59 -25.72 -2.87
C PRO A 285 21.87 -24.67 -3.73
N ASP A 286 20.69 -24.17 -3.35
CA ASP A 286 20.00 -23.08 -4.05
C ASP A 286 20.46 -21.69 -3.57
N LEU A 287 21.33 -21.63 -2.55
CA LEU A 287 21.95 -20.42 -2.05
C LEU A 287 23.32 -20.21 -2.69
N TYR A 288 23.45 -19.11 -3.42
CA TYR A 288 24.68 -18.65 -4.04
C TYR A 288 25.33 -17.57 -3.17
N TRP A 289 26.66 -17.61 -2.99
CA TRP A 289 27.37 -16.61 -2.19
C TRP A 289 28.76 -16.28 -2.73
N ILE A 290 29.25 -15.07 -2.42
CA ILE A 290 30.63 -14.65 -2.66
C ILE A 290 31.11 -13.67 -1.59
N GLU A 291 32.39 -13.75 -1.23
CA GLU A 291 33.09 -12.72 -0.47
C GLU A 291 33.91 -11.87 -1.43
N LEU A 292 33.56 -10.59 -1.57
CA LEU A 292 34.38 -9.63 -2.30
C LEU A 292 35.45 -9.06 -1.36
N ASN A 293 36.68 -9.01 -1.84
CA ASN A 293 37.85 -8.54 -1.12
C ASN A 293 38.43 -7.28 -1.81
N GLY A 294 39.22 -6.49 -1.08
CA GLY A 294 39.87 -5.29 -1.63
C GLY A 294 38.89 -4.14 -1.90
N ILE A 295 37.75 -4.14 -1.22
CA ILE A 295 36.78 -3.05 -1.26
C ILE A 295 37.36 -1.84 -0.51
N THR A 296 37.26 -0.65 -1.10
CA THR A 296 37.71 0.59 -0.44
C THR A 296 36.64 1.03 0.57
N PRO A 297 36.95 1.15 1.87
CA PRO A 297 36.00 1.68 2.85
C PRO A 297 35.48 3.06 2.47
N GLN A 298 34.20 3.32 2.73
CA GLN A 298 33.46 4.54 2.39
C GLN A 298 33.28 4.82 0.89
N GLN A 299 33.80 3.98 -0.01
CA GLN A 299 33.46 4.07 -1.43
C GLN A 299 32.10 3.41 -1.67
N LEU A 300 31.24 4.07 -2.45
CA LEU A 300 29.99 3.49 -2.91
C LEU A 300 30.27 2.58 -4.12
N TYR A 301 29.77 1.37 -4.06
CA TYR A 301 29.80 0.41 -5.16
C TYR A 301 28.39 0.09 -5.62
N THR A 302 28.24 -0.09 -6.93
CA THR A 302 27.03 -0.54 -7.60
C THR A 302 27.22 -1.94 -8.19
N PHE A 303 26.16 -2.76 -8.17
CA PHE A 303 26.21 -4.13 -8.72
C PHE A 303 24.83 -4.68 -9.11
N GLN A 304 24.85 -5.76 -9.89
CA GLN A 304 23.72 -6.64 -10.20
C GLN A 304 24.17 -8.11 -10.12
N TYR A 305 23.23 -9.00 -9.85
CA TYR A 305 23.41 -10.43 -10.10
C TYR A 305 23.05 -10.74 -11.56
N ARG A 306 23.84 -11.61 -12.19
CA ARG A 306 23.58 -12.14 -13.53
C ARG A 306 23.54 -13.66 -13.52
N THR A 307 22.45 -14.25 -13.99
CA THR A 307 22.27 -15.71 -13.97
C THR A 307 22.58 -16.37 -15.32
N ASN A 308 22.54 -17.72 -15.35
CA ASN A 308 22.83 -18.52 -16.54
C ASN A 308 21.98 -18.20 -17.77
N ASP A 309 20.74 -17.79 -17.53
CA ASP A 309 19.75 -17.35 -18.52
C ASP A 309 19.85 -15.85 -18.86
N LEU A 310 21.01 -15.24 -18.59
CA LEU A 310 21.36 -13.84 -18.91
C LEU A 310 20.54 -12.78 -18.17
N ARG A 311 19.63 -13.18 -17.27
CA ARG A 311 18.84 -12.24 -16.47
C ARG A 311 19.74 -11.45 -15.55
N LYS A 312 19.45 -10.15 -15.44
CA LYS A 312 20.09 -9.24 -14.50
C LYS A 312 19.07 -8.72 -13.50
N ILE A 313 19.41 -8.79 -12.23
CA ILE A 313 18.58 -8.27 -11.13
C ILE A 313 19.44 -7.52 -10.12
N ALA A 314 18.83 -6.53 -9.46
CA ALA A 314 19.32 -6.04 -8.18
C ALA A 314 19.11 -7.10 -7.08
N ASP A 315 19.86 -6.96 -5.99
CA ASP A 315 19.68 -7.69 -4.74
C ASP A 315 18.32 -7.35 -4.11
N PRO A 316 17.46 -8.35 -3.82
CA PRO A 316 16.18 -8.14 -3.14
C PRO A 316 16.27 -7.48 -1.76
N TYR A 317 17.44 -7.57 -1.12
CA TYR A 317 17.75 -7.02 0.20
C TYR A 317 18.71 -5.82 0.13
N SER A 318 18.77 -5.14 -1.01
CA SER A 318 19.49 -3.88 -1.12
C SER A 318 18.80 -2.81 -0.29
N PRO A 319 19.49 -2.09 0.61
CA PRO A 319 18.86 -1.03 1.40
C PRO A 319 18.53 0.21 0.57
N GLN A 320 19.11 0.33 -0.63
CA GLN A 320 18.83 1.36 -1.63
C GLN A 320 18.97 0.79 -3.03
N ILE A 321 18.13 1.26 -3.96
CA ILE A 321 18.12 0.84 -5.37
C ILE A 321 18.39 2.04 -6.27
N LEU A 322 19.13 1.88 -7.36
CA LEU A 322 19.20 2.87 -8.43
C LEU A 322 18.34 2.41 -9.61
N SER A 323 17.62 3.35 -10.22
CA SER A 323 16.71 3.13 -11.33
C SER A 323 16.93 4.16 -12.43
N SER A 324 17.22 3.70 -13.64
CA SER A 324 17.28 4.58 -14.82
C SER A 324 15.92 5.16 -15.20
N TYR A 325 14.82 4.56 -14.71
CA TYR A 325 13.46 4.97 -15.03
C TYR A 325 13.00 6.14 -14.15
N ASP A 326 13.45 6.15 -12.89
CA ASP A 326 12.88 7.02 -11.84
C ASP A 326 13.90 8.08 -11.38
N ASP A 327 15.16 7.70 -11.14
CA ASP A 327 16.19 8.56 -10.53
C ASP A 327 16.42 9.90 -11.25
N PRO A 328 16.38 10.02 -12.60
CA PRO A 328 16.60 11.28 -13.30
C PRO A 328 15.61 12.40 -12.93
N TRP A 329 14.46 12.03 -12.34
CA TRP A 329 13.39 12.98 -11.97
C TRP A 329 13.43 13.35 -10.48
N ILE A 330 14.38 12.84 -9.71
CA ILE A 330 14.55 13.15 -8.29
C ILE A 330 15.43 14.40 -8.15
N SER A 331 14.91 15.42 -7.47
CA SER A 331 15.62 16.69 -7.30
C SER A 331 16.79 16.57 -6.32
N ALA A 332 17.87 17.31 -6.56
CA ALA A 332 19.01 17.40 -5.64
C ALA A 332 18.65 18.05 -4.29
N SER A 333 17.55 18.81 -4.21
CA SER A 333 17.00 19.30 -2.95
C SER A 333 16.35 18.21 -2.10
N THR A 334 15.85 17.14 -2.74
CA THR A 334 15.25 15.99 -2.05
C THR A 334 16.33 14.96 -1.68
N TYR A 335 17.14 14.58 -2.67
CA TYR A 335 18.23 13.63 -2.49
C TYR A 335 19.56 14.26 -2.95
N PRO A 336 20.31 14.91 -2.05
CA PRO A 336 21.58 15.51 -2.41
C PRO A 336 22.61 14.44 -2.79
N ASN A 337 23.28 14.64 -3.92
CA ASN A 337 24.30 13.73 -4.44
C ASN A 337 23.78 12.29 -4.66
N LEU A 338 22.55 12.16 -5.19
CA LEU A 338 22.01 10.88 -5.63
C LEU A 338 23.03 10.20 -6.57
N PRO A 339 23.45 8.95 -6.30
CA PRO A 339 24.41 8.27 -7.14
C PRO A 339 23.89 8.12 -8.57
N ALA A 340 24.76 8.38 -9.55
CA ALA A 340 24.39 8.21 -10.95
C ALA A 340 24.12 6.74 -11.27
N PHE A 341 23.05 6.48 -12.02
CA PHE A 341 22.80 5.16 -12.58
C PHE A 341 23.95 4.73 -13.50
N PRO A 342 24.48 3.49 -13.38
CA PRO A 342 25.64 3.04 -14.14
C PRO A 342 25.33 2.88 -15.64
N ALA A 343 26.13 3.53 -16.48
CA ALA A 343 25.95 3.48 -17.93
C ALA A 343 26.03 2.05 -18.50
N GLY A 344 25.20 1.77 -19.51
CA GLY A 344 25.14 0.47 -20.19
C GLY A 344 24.43 -0.63 -19.39
N GLN A 345 23.94 -0.32 -18.18
CA GLN A 345 23.05 -1.22 -17.45
C GLN A 345 21.59 -0.92 -17.76
N GLY A 346 20.73 -1.88 -17.48
CA GLY A 346 19.28 -1.74 -17.51
C GLY A 346 18.71 -2.44 -16.27
N PHE A 347 17.43 -2.23 -16.00
CA PHE A 347 16.79 -2.65 -14.75
C PHE A 347 17.44 -2.00 -13.51
N GLU A 348 16.93 -2.38 -12.34
CA GLU A 348 17.36 -1.86 -11.05
C GLU A 348 18.77 -2.32 -10.69
N VAL A 349 19.50 -1.46 -9.99
CA VAL A 349 20.88 -1.67 -9.59
C VAL A 349 21.00 -1.53 -8.07
N SER A 350 21.67 -2.48 -7.43
CA SER A 350 21.96 -2.44 -6.00
C SER A 350 23.16 -1.57 -5.68
N THR A 351 23.20 -1.09 -4.45
CA THR A 351 24.33 -0.32 -3.92
C THR A 351 24.83 -0.91 -2.61
N PHE A 352 26.13 -0.82 -2.34
CA PHE A 352 26.70 -1.08 -1.02
C PHE A 352 27.86 -0.14 -0.72
N LYS A 353 28.13 0.06 0.57
CA LYS A 353 29.22 0.91 1.06
C LYS A 353 29.76 0.29 2.35
N THR A 354 31.03 -0.13 2.38
CA THR A 354 31.65 -0.61 3.62
C THR A 354 32.14 0.58 4.47
N GLY A 355 32.38 0.37 5.77
CA GLY A 355 32.91 1.43 6.65
C GLY A 355 31.97 2.63 6.81
N GLN A 356 30.66 2.43 6.69
CA GLN A 356 29.66 3.48 6.91
C GLN A 356 29.73 3.99 8.35
N THR A 357 29.48 5.30 8.51
CA THR A 357 29.30 5.88 9.84
C THR A 357 27.88 5.56 10.30
N ALA A 358 27.74 4.85 11.42
CA ALA A 358 26.44 4.59 12.01
C ALA A 358 25.72 5.89 12.36
N TYR A 359 24.41 5.94 12.18
CA TYR A 359 23.60 7.07 12.59
C TYR A 359 23.62 7.21 14.12
N ASN A 360 23.88 8.41 14.63
CA ASN A 360 23.94 8.67 16.07
C ASN A 360 22.55 9.02 16.62
N TRP A 361 21.76 7.99 16.94
CA TRP A 361 20.44 8.15 17.54
C TRP A 361 20.49 8.92 18.87
N GLN A 362 19.69 9.98 19.00
CA GLN A 362 19.55 10.75 20.23
C GLN A 362 18.60 10.04 21.22
N VAL A 363 17.57 9.35 20.72
CA VAL A 363 16.68 8.53 21.52
C VAL A 363 16.95 7.05 21.27
N THR A 364 17.56 6.39 22.26
CA THR A 364 17.92 4.96 22.17
C THR A 364 16.94 4.03 22.92
N ASN A 365 16.09 4.58 23.79
CA ASN A 365 15.14 3.83 24.62
C ASN A 365 13.75 4.48 24.58
N PHE A 366 13.23 4.71 23.37
CA PHE A 366 11.93 5.34 23.17
C PHE A 366 10.81 4.57 23.91
N GLN A 367 10.04 5.29 24.73
CA GLN A 367 8.88 4.72 25.42
C GLN A 367 7.64 4.92 24.55
N ARG A 368 7.30 3.87 23.81
CA ARG A 368 6.14 3.85 22.93
C ARG A 368 4.83 4.11 23.71
N PRO A 369 3.90 4.91 23.17
CA PRO A 369 2.57 5.03 23.73
C PRO A 369 1.88 3.67 23.94
N ALA A 370 1.00 3.55 24.92
CA ALA A 370 0.21 2.32 25.04
C ALA A 370 -0.73 2.17 23.83
N LYS A 371 -0.97 0.94 23.36
CA LYS A 371 -1.82 0.64 22.19
C LYS A 371 -3.19 1.35 22.27
N GLN A 372 -3.85 1.25 23.43
CA GLN A 372 -5.15 1.86 23.65
C GLN A 372 -5.12 3.40 23.68
N ASP A 373 -3.95 4.00 23.88
CA ASP A 373 -3.77 5.44 23.99
C ASP A 373 -3.39 6.06 22.63
N LEU A 374 -3.22 5.27 21.57
CA LEU A 374 -2.81 5.78 20.27
C LEU A 374 -3.84 6.75 19.66
N VAL A 375 -3.32 7.87 19.17
CA VAL A 375 -3.98 8.79 18.26
C VAL A 375 -3.03 8.93 17.07
N VAL A 376 -3.32 8.14 16.04
CA VAL A 376 -2.52 7.95 14.84
C VAL A 376 -2.90 9.04 13.83
N TYR A 377 -1.90 9.71 13.29
CA TYR A 377 -2.03 10.58 12.12
C TYR A 377 -1.55 9.81 10.89
N GLU A 378 -2.48 9.32 10.09
CA GLU A 378 -2.20 8.66 8.82
C GLU A 378 -1.75 9.72 7.79
N LEU A 379 -0.63 9.48 7.10
CA LEU A 379 0.07 10.50 6.32
C LEU A 379 0.67 9.94 5.02
N LEU A 380 0.32 10.57 3.91
CA LEU A 380 1.00 10.42 2.62
C LEU A 380 1.96 11.58 2.39
N LEU A 381 3.26 11.29 2.46
CA LEU A 381 4.30 12.31 2.36
C LEU A 381 4.22 13.13 1.06
N ARG A 382 3.89 12.47 -0.06
CA ARG A 382 3.69 13.09 -1.37
C ARG A 382 2.67 14.25 -1.35
N ASP A 383 1.59 14.13 -0.57
CA ASP A 383 0.50 15.12 -0.56
C ASP A 383 0.50 16.01 0.69
N PHE A 384 1.40 15.75 1.65
CA PHE A 384 1.42 16.47 2.92
C PHE A 384 2.11 17.84 2.84
N THR A 385 3.15 17.97 2.01
CA THR A 385 3.89 19.23 1.81
C THR A 385 4.21 19.42 0.34
N GLN A 386 4.49 20.66 -0.09
CA GLN A 386 4.78 20.94 -1.50
C GLN A 386 6.10 20.31 -1.96
N GLU A 387 7.08 20.21 -1.06
CA GLU A 387 8.43 19.73 -1.34
C GLU A 387 8.55 18.20 -1.28
N LYS A 388 7.56 17.52 -0.67
CA LYS A 388 7.40 16.05 -0.68
C LYS A 388 8.64 15.29 -0.21
N ASN A 389 9.27 15.73 0.88
CA ASN A 389 10.49 15.10 1.37
C ASN A 389 10.57 15.07 2.89
N TRP A 390 11.53 14.30 3.41
CA TRP A 390 11.72 14.14 4.84
C TRP A 390 11.98 15.46 5.57
N GLN A 391 12.71 16.40 4.96
CA GLN A 391 13.01 17.69 5.59
C GLN A 391 11.74 18.54 5.76
N SER A 392 10.86 18.58 4.76
CA SER A 392 9.60 19.33 4.85
C SER A 392 8.64 18.71 5.87
N LEU A 393 8.63 17.37 6.01
CA LEU A 393 7.88 16.70 7.08
C LEU A 393 8.46 16.98 8.48
N ILE A 394 9.78 16.95 8.64
CA ILE A 394 10.46 17.32 9.89
C ILE A 394 10.03 18.73 10.35
N ASN A 395 9.94 19.69 9.42
CA ASN A 395 9.52 21.05 9.72
C ASN A 395 8.07 21.14 10.26
N LYS A 396 7.26 20.09 10.09
CA LYS A 396 5.88 19.99 10.58
C LYS A 396 5.71 19.15 11.85
N ILE A 397 6.79 18.60 12.44
CA ILE A 397 6.70 17.86 13.71
C ILE A 397 6.07 18.70 14.82
N SER A 398 6.38 19.99 14.91
CA SER A 398 5.74 20.87 15.91
C SER A 398 4.23 21.01 15.69
N TYR A 399 3.77 21.02 14.43
CA TYR A 399 2.33 21.07 14.11
C TYR A 399 1.63 19.78 14.56
N LEU A 400 2.22 18.62 14.26
CA LEU A 400 1.66 17.32 14.65
C LEU A 400 1.66 17.15 16.19
N LYS A 401 2.77 17.48 16.86
CA LYS A 401 2.85 17.45 18.32
C LYS A 401 1.83 18.38 19.00
N ASN A 402 1.61 19.57 18.44
CA ASN A 402 0.65 20.52 18.99
C ASN A 402 -0.81 20.05 18.83
N LEU A 403 -1.09 19.22 17.83
CA LEU A 403 -2.39 18.53 17.66
C LEU A 403 -2.59 17.43 18.73
N LYS A 404 -1.53 17.06 19.46
CA LYS A 404 -1.52 16.05 20.53
C LYS A 404 -1.66 14.60 20.05
N ILE A 405 -1.38 14.35 18.76
CA ILE A 405 -1.17 12.99 18.26
C ILE A 405 0.10 12.40 18.89
N ASN A 406 0.15 11.06 18.96
CA ASN A 406 1.30 10.34 19.54
C ASN A 406 1.81 9.21 18.63
N ALA A 407 1.26 9.07 17.43
CA ALA A 407 1.80 8.22 16.38
C ALA A 407 1.55 8.84 15.01
N ILE A 408 2.48 8.61 14.08
CA ILE A 408 2.33 8.87 12.65
C ILE A 408 2.35 7.51 11.96
N GLU A 409 1.33 7.24 11.16
CA GLU A 409 1.32 6.10 10.23
C GLU A 409 1.65 6.63 8.85
N LEU A 410 2.82 6.27 8.33
CA LEU A 410 3.23 6.62 6.98
C LEU A 410 2.63 5.61 6.01
N LEU A 411 1.97 6.08 4.95
CA LEU A 411 1.73 5.27 3.77
C LEU A 411 3.06 4.69 3.25
N PRO A 412 3.04 3.62 2.43
CA PRO A 412 4.26 2.90 2.09
C PRO A 412 5.36 3.79 1.51
N ILE A 413 6.55 3.67 2.08
CA ILE A 413 7.77 4.42 1.72
C ILE A 413 8.91 3.51 1.24
N MET A 414 8.58 2.23 1.04
CA MET A 414 9.49 1.26 0.43
C MET A 414 9.63 1.57 -1.05
N GLU A 415 10.76 1.23 -1.68
CA GLU A 415 10.99 1.53 -3.11
C GLU A 415 9.85 0.98 -3.97
N PHE A 416 9.18 1.88 -4.68
CA PHE A 416 8.00 1.62 -5.50
C PHE A 416 8.22 2.04 -6.95
N ASP A 417 7.33 1.64 -7.84
CA ASP A 417 7.49 1.98 -9.26
C ASP A 417 7.07 3.44 -9.52
N GLY A 418 7.99 4.24 -10.08
CA GLY A 418 7.80 5.67 -10.33
C GLY A 418 8.18 6.55 -9.13
N ASN A 419 8.00 7.86 -9.26
CA ASN A 419 8.25 8.83 -8.17
C ASN A 419 6.96 9.47 -7.62
N LEU A 420 5.80 9.10 -8.17
CA LEU A 420 4.50 9.67 -7.84
C LEU A 420 3.50 8.53 -7.62
N SER A 421 3.44 8.05 -6.38
CA SER A 421 2.57 6.95 -5.97
C SER A 421 2.07 7.15 -4.55
N TRP A 422 1.12 6.32 -4.12
CA TRP A 422 0.80 6.08 -2.72
C TRP A 422 1.75 5.06 -2.07
N GLY A 423 2.58 4.38 -2.88
CA GLY A 423 3.62 3.45 -2.43
C GLY A 423 3.22 1.98 -2.46
N TYR A 424 1.93 1.65 -2.56
CA TYR A 424 1.44 0.26 -2.59
C TYR A 424 1.95 -0.56 -3.78
N ASN A 425 2.40 0.07 -4.87
CA ASN A 425 3.10 -0.61 -5.97
C ASN A 425 4.59 -0.86 -5.64
N THR A 426 4.86 -1.48 -4.49
CA THR A 426 6.22 -1.73 -4.00
C THR A 426 6.95 -2.76 -4.86
N SER A 427 8.18 -2.44 -5.28
CA SER A 427 9.07 -3.36 -6.00
C SER A 427 10.17 -3.92 -5.11
N PHE A 428 10.66 -3.14 -4.13
CA PHE A 428 11.66 -3.59 -3.14
C PHE A 428 11.27 -3.20 -1.71
N HIS A 429 10.67 -4.14 -0.98
CA HIS A 429 10.23 -3.94 0.40
C HIS A 429 11.36 -3.69 1.41
N TYR A 430 12.60 -4.03 1.06
CA TYR A 430 13.78 -3.82 1.91
C TYR A 430 14.38 -2.42 1.75
N ALA A 431 14.11 -1.74 0.64
CA ALA A 431 14.73 -0.48 0.27
C ALA A 431 13.84 0.70 0.66
N LEU A 432 14.46 1.78 1.16
CA LEU A 432 13.77 3.06 1.32
C LEU A 432 13.71 3.77 -0.04
N ASP A 433 12.52 4.24 -0.41
CA ASP A 433 12.31 4.98 -1.65
C ASP A 433 13.05 6.33 -1.63
N LYS A 434 13.71 6.64 -2.74
CA LYS A 434 14.58 7.81 -2.88
C LYS A 434 13.80 9.08 -3.21
N ALA A 435 12.56 8.96 -3.68
CA ALA A 435 11.69 10.08 -4.03
C ALA A 435 11.43 11.02 -2.84
N TYR A 436 11.65 10.54 -1.60
CA TYR A 436 11.47 11.31 -0.38
C TYR A 436 12.76 11.79 0.29
N GLY A 437 13.93 11.26 -0.12
CA GLY A 437 15.26 11.69 0.34
C GLY A 437 16.16 10.56 0.83
N THR A 438 17.21 10.89 1.58
CA THR A 438 18.24 9.92 2.00
C THR A 438 17.84 9.09 3.22
N PRO A 439 18.42 7.87 3.39
CA PRO A 439 18.24 7.06 4.60
C PRO A 439 18.59 7.80 5.89
N GLU A 440 19.64 8.62 5.89
CA GLU A 440 20.06 9.40 7.07
C GLU A 440 19.01 10.45 7.45
N LYS A 441 18.39 11.10 6.46
CA LYS A 441 17.35 12.09 6.70
C LYS A 441 16.05 11.44 7.20
N PHE A 442 15.74 10.22 6.75
CA PHE A 442 14.63 9.46 7.30
C PHE A 442 14.88 9.03 8.75
N LYS A 443 16.10 8.57 9.09
CA LYS A 443 16.46 8.28 10.49
C LYS A 443 16.35 9.52 11.39
N GLU A 444 16.76 10.69 10.88
CA GLU A 444 16.56 11.97 11.58
C GLU A 444 15.08 12.29 11.83
N PHE A 445 14.21 12.03 10.85
CA PHE A 445 12.77 12.17 11.05
C PHE A 445 12.24 11.26 12.17
N VAL A 446 12.61 9.97 12.14
CA VAL A 446 12.19 9.01 13.18
C VAL A 446 12.71 9.42 14.57
N ASP A 447 13.99 9.80 14.68
CA ASP A 447 14.59 10.24 15.94
C ASP A 447 13.89 11.50 16.50
N LEU A 448 13.57 12.47 15.63
CA LEU A 448 12.83 13.67 16.03
C LEU A 448 11.39 13.35 16.44
N CYS A 449 10.73 12.37 15.81
CA CYS A 449 9.43 11.87 16.28
C CYS A 449 9.55 11.28 17.69
N HIS A 450 10.54 10.41 17.92
CA HIS A 450 10.79 9.79 19.23
C HIS A 450 11.10 10.82 20.32
N GLN A 451 11.91 11.85 20.02
CA GLN A 451 12.19 12.98 20.93
C GLN A 451 10.92 13.75 21.33
N ASN A 452 9.88 13.67 20.50
CA ASN A 452 8.61 14.35 20.70
C ASN A 452 7.49 13.45 21.23
N GLY A 453 7.79 12.19 21.60
CA GLY A 453 6.79 11.27 22.12
C GLY A 453 5.90 10.66 21.03
N ILE A 454 6.32 10.70 19.77
CA ILE A 454 5.55 10.27 18.60
C ILE A 454 6.17 8.99 18.06
N ALA A 455 5.38 7.92 18.03
CA ALA A 455 5.76 6.68 17.36
C ALA A 455 5.64 6.81 15.84
N VAL A 456 6.45 6.06 15.08
CA VAL A 456 6.38 5.96 13.63
C VAL A 456 5.98 4.54 13.25
N ILE A 457 4.83 4.42 12.60
CA ILE A 457 4.25 3.18 12.08
C ILE A 457 4.38 3.22 10.56
N LEU A 458 4.80 2.11 9.95
CA LEU A 458 4.85 1.99 8.50
C LEU A 458 3.72 1.13 7.98
N ASP A 459 3.01 1.62 6.98
CA ASP A 459 2.12 0.80 6.19
C ASP A 459 2.91 -0.07 5.21
N VAL A 460 2.54 -1.35 5.09
CA VAL A 460 3.27 -2.35 4.29
C VAL A 460 2.33 -3.22 3.45
N ALA A 461 2.67 -3.36 2.17
CA ALA A 461 1.94 -4.13 1.18
C ALA A 461 2.58 -5.49 0.89
N PHE A 462 2.77 -6.33 1.91
CA PHE A 462 3.41 -7.65 1.72
C PHE A 462 2.54 -8.69 1.03
N ASN A 463 1.30 -8.36 0.65
CA ASN A 463 0.43 -9.28 -0.10
C ASN A 463 0.82 -9.39 -1.58
N HIS A 464 1.57 -8.43 -2.14
CA HIS A 464 2.01 -8.48 -3.54
C HIS A 464 3.34 -7.77 -3.80
N ALA A 465 3.87 -7.91 -5.02
CA ALA A 465 4.95 -7.06 -5.55
C ALA A 465 4.77 -6.79 -7.05
N THR A 466 5.31 -5.69 -7.55
CA THR A 466 5.27 -5.39 -8.99
C THR A 466 6.23 -6.27 -9.80
N GLY A 467 6.08 -6.25 -11.14
CA GLY A 467 6.98 -6.97 -12.04
C GLY A 467 8.44 -6.48 -12.02
N ARG A 468 8.68 -5.26 -11.51
CA ARG A 468 10.03 -4.70 -11.31
C ARG A 468 10.75 -5.31 -10.11
N SER A 469 10.04 -6.03 -9.24
CA SER A 469 10.66 -6.77 -8.16
C SER A 469 11.63 -7.84 -8.70
N PRO A 470 12.85 -7.96 -8.14
CA PRO A 470 13.82 -8.97 -8.57
C PRO A 470 13.32 -10.38 -8.28
N LEU A 471 12.41 -10.54 -7.31
CA LEU A 471 11.79 -11.80 -6.94
C LEU A 471 10.79 -12.31 -8.00
N VAL A 472 10.17 -11.40 -8.76
CA VAL A 472 9.35 -11.75 -9.92
C VAL A 472 10.24 -11.92 -11.14
N ARG A 473 11.10 -10.92 -11.41
CA ARG A 473 11.92 -10.85 -12.62
C ARG A 473 12.86 -12.04 -12.81
N LEU A 474 13.39 -12.60 -11.73
CA LEU A 474 14.30 -13.73 -11.83
C LEU A 474 13.61 -15.03 -12.30
N TRP A 475 12.30 -15.15 -12.06
CA TRP A 475 11.44 -16.25 -12.51
C TRP A 475 10.13 -15.72 -13.08
N ASN A 476 10.21 -15.21 -14.31
CA ASN A 476 9.04 -14.81 -15.08
C ASN A 476 8.99 -15.50 -16.45
N VAL A 477 7.78 -15.57 -16.99
CA VAL A 477 7.51 -15.90 -18.39
C VAL A 477 7.41 -14.59 -19.14
N ASP A 478 8.43 -14.30 -19.93
CA ASP A 478 8.60 -13.06 -20.71
C ASP A 478 8.51 -13.39 -22.20
N PRO A 479 7.29 -13.42 -22.78
CA PRO A 479 7.10 -13.76 -24.19
C PRO A 479 7.58 -12.66 -25.14
N ASP A 480 7.66 -11.41 -24.68
CA ASP A 480 7.95 -10.23 -25.50
C ASP A 480 9.44 -9.86 -25.49
N GLY A 481 10.21 -10.42 -24.54
CA GLY A 481 11.66 -10.27 -24.43
C GLY A 481 12.11 -8.92 -23.85
N ASP A 482 11.22 -8.19 -23.17
CA ASP A 482 11.50 -6.87 -22.60
C ASP A 482 12.08 -6.91 -21.18
N GLY A 483 12.12 -8.10 -20.57
CA GLY A 483 12.58 -8.37 -19.22
C GLY A 483 11.47 -8.45 -18.17
N TYR A 484 10.22 -8.24 -18.53
CA TYR A 484 9.07 -8.30 -17.63
C TYR A 484 8.05 -9.33 -18.13
N GLY A 485 7.13 -9.76 -17.26
CA GLY A 485 6.24 -10.86 -17.60
C GLY A 485 5.61 -11.53 -16.39
N ASN A 486 4.76 -12.52 -16.66
CA ASN A 486 3.98 -13.21 -15.63
C ASN A 486 4.85 -14.09 -14.75
N VAL A 487 4.42 -14.33 -13.52
CA VAL A 487 5.08 -15.27 -12.59
C VAL A 487 5.24 -16.64 -13.24
N ALA A 488 6.46 -17.17 -13.25
CA ALA A 488 6.73 -18.51 -13.76
C ALA A 488 6.24 -19.59 -12.79
N PRO A 489 5.84 -20.79 -13.26
CA PRO A 489 5.38 -21.89 -12.40
C PRO A 489 6.41 -22.34 -11.34
N ASP A 490 7.69 -22.11 -11.61
CA ASP A 490 8.82 -22.47 -10.74
C ASP A 490 9.29 -21.30 -9.84
N ASN A 491 8.56 -20.18 -9.83
CA ASN A 491 8.89 -19.06 -8.95
C ASN A 491 8.77 -19.48 -7.47
N PRO A 492 9.82 -19.35 -6.65
CA PRO A 492 9.81 -19.82 -5.27
C PRO A 492 9.12 -18.86 -4.28
N TYR A 493 8.69 -17.67 -4.73
CA TYR A 493 8.12 -16.62 -3.88
C TYR A 493 6.64 -16.34 -4.14
N PHE A 494 6.17 -16.46 -5.38
CA PHE A 494 4.83 -16.00 -5.79
C PHE A 494 3.93 -17.16 -6.22
N ASN A 495 2.63 -16.97 -6.08
CA ASN A 495 1.64 -17.83 -6.70
C ASN A 495 1.58 -17.53 -8.21
N GLN A 496 1.56 -18.56 -9.05
CA GLN A 496 1.37 -18.37 -10.49
C GLN A 496 -0.02 -17.79 -10.80
N VAL A 497 -1.03 -18.22 -10.03
CA VAL A 497 -2.41 -17.74 -10.10
C VAL A 497 -2.79 -17.23 -8.71
N PRO A 498 -3.27 -15.98 -8.59
CA PRO A 498 -3.61 -15.39 -7.30
C PRO A 498 -4.59 -16.24 -6.47
N LYS A 499 -4.46 -16.15 -5.15
CA LYS A 499 -5.27 -16.93 -4.20
C LYS A 499 -6.31 -16.10 -3.45
N HIS A 500 -6.67 -14.93 -3.96
CA HIS A 500 -7.71 -14.05 -3.43
C HIS A 500 -8.24 -13.08 -4.50
N SER A 501 -9.39 -12.45 -4.26
CA SER A 501 -10.09 -11.61 -5.24
C SER A 501 -9.61 -10.17 -5.42
N TYR A 502 -8.68 -9.75 -4.58
CA TYR A 502 -8.26 -8.34 -4.49
C TYR A 502 -6.82 -8.13 -4.95
N ASN A 503 -6.28 -9.05 -5.74
CA ASN A 503 -4.90 -8.98 -6.22
C ASN A 503 -4.74 -7.90 -7.29
N VAL A 504 -3.75 -7.02 -7.11
CA VAL A 504 -3.46 -5.90 -8.01
C VAL A 504 -2.12 -6.03 -8.76
N PHE A 505 -1.20 -6.89 -8.29
CA PHE A 505 0.08 -7.18 -8.94
C PHE A 505 0.40 -8.69 -8.90
N ASN A 506 1.57 -9.10 -8.40
CA ASN A 506 1.95 -10.50 -8.27
C ASN A 506 1.74 -10.96 -6.83
N ASP A 507 0.85 -11.95 -6.63
CA ASP A 507 0.44 -12.49 -5.32
C ASP A 507 1.54 -13.32 -4.66
N PHE A 508 1.98 -12.92 -3.46
CA PHE A 508 3.00 -13.65 -2.72
C PHE A 508 2.48 -15.00 -2.22
N ASN A 509 3.29 -16.04 -2.38
CA ASN A 509 3.04 -17.33 -1.75
C ASN A 509 3.55 -17.33 -0.29
N HIS A 510 2.72 -16.96 0.68
CA HIS A 510 3.09 -16.92 2.10
C HIS A 510 3.19 -18.28 2.79
N THR A 511 2.86 -19.39 2.11
CA THR A 511 3.23 -20.74 2.58
C THR A 511 4.67 -21.12 2.21
N SER A 512 5.29 -20.38 1.28
CA SER A 512 6.69 -20.59 0.91
C SER A 512 7.65 -20.13 2.02
N PRO A 513 8.60 -20.99 2.46
CA PRO A 513 9.66 -20.57 3.37
C PRO A 513 10.50 -19.41 2.83
N SER A 514 10.66 -19.30 1.51
CA SER A 514 11.44 -18.23 0.87
C SER A 514 10.76 -16.87 1.04
N THR A 515 9.44 -16.84 0.87
CA THR A 515 8.61 -15.64 1.09
C THR A 515 8.60 -15.24 2.55
N GLN A 516 8.39 -16.21 3.46
CA GLN A 516 8.42 -15.95 4.90
C GLN A 516 9.77 -15.37 5.32
N TYR A 517 10.88 -15.95 4.86
CA TYR A 517 12.22 -15.44 5.14
C TYR A 517 12.44 -14.03 4.56
N TYR A 518 11.97 -13.75 3.34
CA TYR A 518 12.05 -12.43 2.73
C TYR A 518 11.32 -11.36 3.56
N VAL A 519 10.05 -11.64 3.92
CA VAL A 519 9.22 -10.73 4.73
C VAL A 519 9.86 -10.53 6.10
N GLU A 520 10.30 -11.59 6.78
CA GLU A 520 10.98 -11.51 8.08
C GLU A 520 12.25 -10.62 8.03
N ARG A 521 13.03 -10.71 6.95
CA ARG A 521 14.21 -9.86 6.74
C ARG A 521 13.84 -8.40 6.51
N CYS A 522 12.76 -8.12 5.77
CA CYS A 522 12.25 -6.77 5.58
C CYS A 522 11.76 -6.16 6.91
N LEU A 523 10.96 -6.90 7.69
CA LEU A 523 10.54 -6.48 9.03
C LEU A 523 11.75 -6.16 9.93
N GLN A 524 12.76 -7.04 9.91
CA GLN A 524 13.99 -6.82 10.68
C GLN A 524 14.70 -5.53 10.29
N GLN A 525 14.82 -5.23 8.99
CA GLN A 525 15.46 -4.00 8.51
C GLN A 525 14.78 -2.77 9.09
N TRP A 526 13.47 -2.65 8.94
CA TRP A 526 12.72 -1.48 9.40
C TRP A 526 12.73 -1.33 10.92
N LEU A 527 12.60 -2.42 11.67
CA LEU A 527 12.63 -2.39 13.14
C LEU A 527 14.03 -2.07 13.70
N THR A 528 15.10 -2.58 13.08
CA THR A 528 16.46 -2.50 13.65
C THR A 528 17.32 -1.38 13.07
N GLU A 529 17.26 -1.12 11.76
CA GLU A 529 18.07 -0.08 11.12
C GLU A 529 17.41 1.29 11.21
N TYR A 530 16.08 1.34 11.10
CA TYR A 530 15.29 2.57 11.05
C TYR A 530 14.47 2.85 12.32
N HIS A 531 14.50 1.94 13.31
CA HIS A 531 13.80 2.07 14.60
C HIS A 531 12.29 2.33 14.45
N ILE A 532 11.66 1.75 13.43
CA ILE A 532 10.21 1.82 13.25
C ILE A 532 9.50 1.15 14.43
N ASP A 533 8.39 1.73 14.88
CA ASP A 533 7.69 1.30 16.09
C ASP A 533 6.64 0.21 15.83
N GLY A 534 6.29 -0.02 14.58
CA GLY A 534 5.40 -1.09 14.17
C GLY A 534 4.90 -0.93 12.74
N PHE A 535 3.99 -1.81 12.36
CA PHE A 535 3.47 -1.88 11.00
C PHE A 535 1.95 -1.95 10.97
N ARG A 536 1.37 -1.27 9.98
CA ARG A 536 0.02 -1.56 9.49
C ARG A 536 0.16 -2.44 8.26
N TRP A 537 -0.47 -3.61 8.29
CA TRP A 537 -0.44 -4.57 7.20
C TRP A 537 -1.65 -4.36 6.32
N ASP A 538 -1.38 -3.98 5.07
CA ASP A 538 -2.37 -3.76 4.03
C ASP A 538 -2.97 -5.07 3.52
N LEU A 539 -4.28 -5.05 3.28
CA LEU A 539 -5.03 -6.10 2.60
C LEU A 539 -4.74 -7.47 3.18
N THR A 540 -4.88 -7.64 4.49
CA THR A 540 -4.54 -8.93 5.14
C THR A 540 -5.40 -10.08 4.63
N LYS A 541 -6.56 -9.81 4.04
CA LYS A 541 -7.35 -10.79 3.28
C LYS A 541 -6.55 -11.46 2.16
N GLY A 542 -5.59 -10.76 1.55
CA GLY A 542 -4.71 -11.26 0.49
C GLY A 542 -3.70 -12.31 0.94
N PHE A 543 -3.55 -12.57 2.24
CA PHE A 543 -2.62 -13.57 2.76
C PHE A 543 -3.19 -15.00 2.77
N THR A 544 -4.45 -15.19 2.38
CA THR A 544 -5.00 -16.54 2.20
C THR A 544 -4.41 -17.19 0.94
N GLN A 545 -4.23 -18.50 1.00
CA GLN A 545 -3.65 -19.34 -0.06
C GLN A 545 -4.64 -20.42 -0.51
N SER A 546 -5.89 -20.29 -0.06
CA SER A 546 -6.93 -21.31 -0.20
C SER A 546 -8.07 -20.91 -1.13
N CYS A 547 -8.16 -19.64 -1.54
CA CYS A 547 -9.22 -19.16 -2.44
C CYS A 547 -8.76 -19.09 -3.91
N SER A 548 -9.73 -18.85 -4.80
CA SER A 548 -9.46 -18.58 -6.23
C SER A 548 -9.42 -17.07 -6.50
N GLU A 549 -8.71 -16.66 -7.55
CA GLU A 549 -8.50 -15.24 -7.92
C GLU A 549 -9.78 -14.40 -8.11
N ASN A 550 -10.96 -15.01 -8.27
CA ASN A 550 -12.23 -14.30 -8.47
C ASN A 550 -13.32 -14.77 -7.48
N ASP A 551 -12.93 -15.41 -6.38
CA ASP A 551 -13.87 -15.91 -5.36
C ASP A 551 -13.95 -14.99 -4.13
N GLU A 552 -14.75 -13.91 -4.26
CA GLU A 552 -14.91 -12.93 -3.19
C GLU A 552 -15.61 -13.54 -1.97
N ALA A 553 -16.48 -14.52 -2.16
CA ALA A 553 -17.18 -15.20 -1.08
C ALA A 553 -16.17 -15.96 -0.21
N CYS A 554 -15.25 -16.71 -0.82
CA CYS A 554 -14.15 -17.35 -0.11
C CYS A 554 -13.21 -16.32 0.54
N THR A 555 -12.81 -15.29 -0.21
CA THR A 555 -11.86 -14.26 0.27
C THR A 555 -12.36 -13.56 1.52
N ASN A 556 -13.67 -13.24 1.58
CA ASN A 556 -14.31 -12.54 2.70
C ASN A 556 -14.80 -13.48 3.83
N ALA A 557 -14.85 -14.79 3.59
CA ALA A 557 -15.14 -15.76 4.64
C ALA A 557 -13.94 -15.92 5.58
N TYR A 558 -14.19 -16.51 6.75
CA TYR A 558 -13.12 -16.93 7.67
C TYR A 558 -12.16 -17.90 6.96
N GLN A 559 -10.86 -17.62 7.00
CA GLN A 559 -9.83 -18.47 6.41
C GLN A 559 -8.80 -18.90 7.46
N GLN A 560 -8.73 -20.20 7.77
CA GLN A 560 -7.83 -20.72 8.79
C GLN A 560 -6.35 -20.57 8.41
N ASP A 561 -6.02 -20.76 7.14
CA ASP A 561 -4.64 -20.61 6.64
C ASP A 561 -4.13 -19.17 6.81
N ARG A 562 -4.97 -18.18 6.49
CA ARG A 562 -4.70 -16.76 6.70
C ARG A 562 -4.52 -16.44 8.18
N VAL A 563 -5.36 -16.99 9.06
CA VAL A 563 -5.22 -16.86 10.51
C VAL A 563 -3.83 -17.32 10.98
N ASP A 564 -3.40 -18.49 10.52
CA ASP A 564 -2.13 -19.09 10.92
C ASP A 564 -0.92 -18.34 10.33
N ILE A 565 -0.99 -17.94 9.06
CA ILE A 565 0.05 -17.12 8.39
C ILE A 565 0.23 -15.79 9.11
N MET A 566 -0.85 -15.08 9.42
CA MET A 566 -0.76 -13.79 10.09
C MET A 566 -0.30 -13.90 11.55
N LYS A 567 -0.66 -14.99 12.26
CA LYS A 567 -0.09 -15.29 13.59
C LYS A 567 1.42 -15.58 13.52
N HIS A 568 1.87 -16.31 12.50
CA HIS A 568 3.30 -16.53 12.26
C HIS A 568 4.05 -15.20 12.12
N TYR A 569 3.59 -14.30 11.24
CA TYR A 569 4.24 -12.99 11.09
C TYR A 569 4.17 -12.13 12.36
N ALA A 570 3.08 -12.21 13.13
CA ALA A 570 2.97 -11.55 14.43
C ALA A 570 4.07 -12.00 15.41
N ASP A 571 4.25 -13.32 15.53
CA ASP A 571 5.27 -13.90 16.39
C ASP A 571 6.69 -13.52 15.95
N ARG A 572 6.93 -13.47 14.63
CA ARG A 572 8.23 -13.05 14.08
C ARG A 572 8.52 -11.58 14.31
N GLN A 573 7.55 -10.72 14.08
CA GLN A 573 7.67 -9.29 14.37
C GLN A 573 7.96 -9.06 15.86
N TRP A 574 7.23 -9.73 16.76
CA TRP A 574 7.44 -9.62 18.20
C TRP A 574 8.71 -10.33 18.73
N ALA A 575 9.27 -11.28 17.98
CA ALA A 575 10.56 -11.87 18.29
C ALA A 575 11.72 -10.90 17.98
N ILE A 576 11.57 -10.04 16.98
CA ILE A 576 12.54 -8.99 16.64
C ILE A 576 12.40 -7.82 17.63
N ASP A 577 11.17 -7.32 17.82
CA ASP A 577 10.85 -6.26 18.77
C ASP A 577 9.57 -6.59 19.56
N PRO A 578 9.69 -6.98 20.84
CA PRO A 578 8.56 -7.36 21.68
C PRO A 578 7.50 -6.26 21.86
N ASN A 579 7.83 -5.00 21.62
CA ASN A 579 6.92 -3.88 21.81
C ASN A 579 6.41 -3.30 20.48
N SER A 580 6.72 -3.94 19.36
CA SER A 580 6.29 -3.50 18.03
C SER A 580 4.77 -3.53 17.88
N TYR A 581 4.19 -2.44 17.36
CA TYR A 581 2.77 -2.40 17.02
C TYR A 581 2.48 -3.26 15.80
N MET A 582 1.40 -4.04 15.88
CA MET A 582 0.87 -4.78 14.75
C MET A 582 -0.56 -4.35 14.55
N ILE A 583 -0.84 -3.76 13.37
CA ILE A 583 -2.15 -3.29 12.95
C ILE A 583 -2.52 -4.01 11.66
N PHE A 584 -3.73 -4.56 11.54
CA PHE A 584 -4.21 -5.14 10.28
C PHE A 584 -5.35 -4.31 9.71
N GLU A 585 -5.27 -4.04 8.41
CA GLU A 585 -6.47 -3.83 7.60
C GLU A 585 -6.98 -5.21 7.16
N HIS A 586 -8.13 -5.59 7.73
CA HIS A 586 -8.75 -6.88 7.47
C HIS A 586 -10.22 -6.71 7.05
N LEU A 587 -10.97 -5.87 7.78
CA LEU A 587 -12.37 -5.54 7.50
C LEU A 587 -13.19 -6.81 7.21
N GLY A 588 -13.01 -7.82 8.07
CA GLY A 588 -13.51 -9.17 7.89
C GLY A 588 -14.63 -9.51 8.86
N THR A 589 -14.80 -10.80 9.12
CA THR A 589 -15.79 -11.25 10.11
C THR A 589 -15.25 -11.10 11.53
N ASP A 590 -16.13 -10.80 12.49
CA ASP A 590 -15.75 -10.72 13.91
C ASP A 590 -15.08 -12.02 14.41
N ALA A 591 -15.51 -13.17 13.90
CA ALA A 591 -14.94 -14.47 14.27
C ALA A 591 -13.46 -14.62 13.87
N GLU A 592 -13.09 -14.05 12.73
CA GLU A 592 -11.71 -14.08 12.22
C GLU A 592 -10.84 -13.03 12.92
N GLU A 593 -11.31 -11.78 13.01
CA GLU A 593 -10.54 -10.69 13.65
C GLU A 593 -10.19 -11.00 15.11
N GLN A 594 -11.11 -11.67 15.83
CA GLN A 594 -10.88 -12.13 17.21
C GLN A 594 -9.69 -13.09 17.32
N GLN A 595 -9.34 -13.83 16.28
CA GLN A 595 -8.19 -14.74 16.30
C GLN A 595 -6.87 -14.01 16.54
N TRP A 596 -6.77 -12.75 16.12
CA TRP A 596 -5.55 -11.93 16.26
C TRP A 596 -5.69 -10.88 17.35
N ALA A 597 -6.85 -10.24 17.48
CA ALA A 597 -7.09 -9.25 18.54
C ALA A 597 -6.89 -9.85 19.95
N ASN A 598 -7.31 -11.11 20.13
CA ASN A 598 -7.21 -11.84 21.40
C ASN A 598 -5.96 -12.73 21.50
N TYR A 599 -5.07 -12.70 20.50
CA TYR A 599 -3.88 -13.54 20.48
C TYR A 599 -2.82 -13.04 21.47
N ARG A 600 -2.34 -13.94 22.36
CA ARG A 600 -1.26 -13.69 23.34
C ARG A 600 -1.47 -12.47 24.24
N ILE A 601 -2.72 -12.07 24.51
CA ILE A 601 -3.04 -10.87 25.31
C ILE A 601 -2.52 -10.91 26.75
N VAL A 602 -2.33 -12.10 27.34
CA VAL A 602 -1.74 -12.28 28.68
C VAL A 602 -0.29 -11.79 28.73
N GLU A 603 0.39 -11.80 27.59
CA GLU A 603 1.76 -11.31 27.42
C GLU A 603 1.80 -9.82 27.05
N GLY A 604 0.67 -9.11 27.12
CA GLY A 604 0.55 -7.71 26.66
C GLY A 604 0.48 -7.57 25.12
N LYS A 605 0.31 -8.67 24.39
CA LYS A 605 0.18 -8.69 22.92
C LYS A 605 -1.27 -8.42 22.50
N GLY A 606 -1.67 -8.97 21.36
CA GLY A 606 -2.91 -8.64 20.66
C GLY A 606 -2.64 -7.69 19.51
N VAL A 607 -3.17 -8.06 18.34
CA VAL A 607 -3.12 -7.25 17.12
C VAL A 607 -4.21 -6.17 17.21
N MET A 608 -3.91 -4.98 16.69
CA MET A 608 -4.87 -3.91 16.50
C MET A 608 -5.52 -4.04 15.12
N LEU A 609 -6.81 -3.78 15.01
CA LEU A 609 -7.58 -3.98 13.79
C LEU A 609 -8.17 -2.63 13.36
N TRP A 610 -8.04 -2.30 12.08
CA TRP A 610 -8.77 -1.19 11.48
C TRP A 610 -10.27 -1.38 11.71
N ASN A 611 -10.92 -0.34 12.25
CA ASN A 611 -12.34 -0.31 12.52
C ASN A 611 -12.97 0.87 11.79
N LYS A 612 -13.40 0.60 10.56
CA LYS A 612 -14.01 1.56 9.66
C LYS A 612 -15.36 2.03 10.16
N GLN A 613 -15.51 3.34 10.39
CA GLN A 613 -16.78 3.98 10.75
C GLN A 613 -17.12 5.14 9.81
N THR A 614 -16.62 5.10 8.58
CA THR A 614 -16.73 6.20 7.62
C THR A 614 -18.16 6.50 7.19
N GLU A 615 -18.97 5.48 6.88
CA GLU A 615 -20.36 5.71 6.52
C GLU A 615 -21.15 6.31 7.69
N PRO A 616 -21.14 5.72 8.90
CA PRO A 616 -21.78 6.31 10.06
C PRO A 616 -21.37 7.76 10.34
N TYR A 617 -20.07 8.06 10.35
CA TYR A 617 -19.62 9.42 10.62
C TYR A 617 -20.02 10.40 9.52
N ASN A 618 -19.99 10.00 8.24
CA ASN A 618 -20.51 10.82 7.15
C ASN A 618 -22.00 11.15 7.36
N GLN A 619 -22.82 10.15 7.68
CA GLN A 619 -24.26 10.37 7.88
C GLN A 619 -24.51 11.32 9.06
N ASN A 620 -23.79 11.16 10.17
CA ASN A 620 -23.87 12.08 11.29
C ASN A 620 -23.48 13.50 10.92
N THR A 621 -22.31 13.71 10.31
CA THR A 621 -21.83 15.07 10.02
C THR A 621 -22.67 15.77 8.95
N MET A 622 -23.23 15.01 7.99
CA MET A 622 -24.19 15.49 7.00
C MET A 622 -25.57 15.78 7.62
N GLY A 623 -25.92 15.17 8.75
CA GLY A 623 -27.20 15.33 9.42
C GLY A 623 -28.30 14.39 8.89
N TYR A 624 -27.94 13.16 8.54
CA TYR A 624 -28.85 12.08 8.14
C TYR A 624 -28.87 10.94 9.15
N GLN A 625 -30.07 10.45 9.47
CA GLN A 625 -30.28 9.39 10.46
C GLN A 625 -29.91 8.00 9.93
N GLU A 626 -30.20 7.70 8.67
CA GLU A 626 -29.95 6.38 8.09
C GLU A 626 -28.46 6.02 8.13
N ASN A 627 -28.14 4.78 8.52
CA ASN A 627 -26.78 4.24 8.64
C ASN A 627 -25.82 5.06 9.52
N SER A 628 -26.34 5.89 10.44
CA SER A 628 -25.52 6.78 11.29
C SER A 628 -25.07 6.17 12.63
N ASN A 629 -25.31 4.88 12.89
CA ASN A 629 -24.85 4.23 14.13
C ASN A 629 -23.38 3.84 14.03
N TYR A 630 -22.56 4.33 14.96
CA TYR A 630 -21.14 4.02 15.11
C TYR A 630 -20.83 3.38 16.48
N ASP A 631 -21.80 2.70 17.09
CA ASP A 631 -21.59 2.02 18.39
C ASP A 631 -20.50 0.95 18.29
N ARG A 632 -20.26 0.42 17.07
CA ARG A 632 -19.15 -0.48 16.75
C ARG A 632 -17.77 0.12 16.93
N MET A 633 -17.64 1.42 17.23
CA MET A 633 -16.41 1.95 17.85
C MET A 633 -16.08 1.25 19.18
N ASN A 634 -17.06 0.63 19.85
CA ASN A 634 -16.85 -0.20 21.01
C ASN A 634 -16.22 -1.55 20.65
N HIS A 635 -14.98 -1.74 21.09
CA HIS A 635 -14.22 -2.98 20.90
C HIS A 635 -14.95 -4.26 21.33
N SER A 636 -15.80 -4.20 22.37
CA SER A 636 -16.49 -5.40 22.85
C SER A 636 -17.54 -5.91 21.85
N LEU A 637 -18.05 -5.06 20.96
CA LEU A 637 -18.99 -5.47 19.90
C LEU A 637 -18.31 -6.27 18.79
N HIS A 638 -16.97 -6.27 18.73
CA HIS A 638 -16.19 -7.15 17.88
C HIS A 638 -15.75 -8.44 18.61
N GLY A 639 -16.07 -8.59 19.90
CA GLY A 639 -15.55 -9.68 20.73
C GLY A 639 -14.08 -9.52 21.16
N PHE A 640 -13.52 -8.31 21.06
CA PHE A 640 -12.15 -8.04 21.48
C PHE A 640 -12.05 -7.90 23.00
N THR A 641 -11.06 -8.55 23.61
CA THR A 641 -10.81 -8.51 25.06
C THR A 641 -10.09 -7.22 25.49
N ASN A 642 -9.25 -6.68 24.60
CA ASN A 642 -8.55 -5.41 24.75
C ASN A 642 -9.11 -4.38 23.75
N MET A 643 -8.87 -3.09 24.01
CA MET A 643 -9.26 -2.00 23.11
C MET A 643 -8.34 -1.99 21.86
N SER A 644 -8.51 -2.99 21.01
CA SER A 644 -7.69 -3.22 19.80
C SER A 644 -8.32 -2.65 18.53
N ALA A 645 -9.53 -2.09 18.60
CA ALA A 645 -10.20 -1.49 17.45
C ALA A 645 -9.66 -0.08 17.17
N VAL A 646 -8.88 0.08 16.10
CA VAL A 646 -8.37 1.37 15.59
C VAL A 646 -9.51 2.04 14.82
N GLY A 647 -10.32 2.80 15.56
CA GLY A 647 -11.47 3.48 14.97
C GLY A 647 -11.05 4.66 14.09
N TYR A 648 -11.70 4.82 12.94
CA TYR A 648 -11.50 5.98 12.06
C TYR A 648 -12.79 6.37 11.33
N GLY A 649 -12.96 7.68 11.09
CA GLY A 649 -14.05 8.24 10.28
C GLY A 649 -13.66 8.45 8.82
N GLU A 650 -12.37 8.55 8.52
CA GLU A 650 -11.81 8.65 7.17
C GLU A 650 -10.39 8.10 7.19
N SER A 651 -10.01 7.39 6.12
CA SER A 651 -8.63 7.03 5.80
C SER A 651 -8.30 7.54 4.39
N HIS A 652 -7.12 7.21 3.87
CA HIS A 652 -6.78 7.47 2.47
C HIS A 652 -7.73 6.79 1.45
N ASP A 653 -8.40 5.68 1.82
CA ASP A 653 -9.27 4.89 0.93
C ASP A 653 -10.72 5.36 0.87
N GLU A 654 -11.19 6.13 1.86
CA GLU A 654 -12.57 6.58 1.94
C GLU A 654 -12.75 8.06 1.69
N GLU A 655 -13.93 8.41 1.17
CA GLU A 655 -14.26 9.80 0.91
C GLU A 655 -14.35 10.61 2.21
N ARG A 656 -13.84 11.85 2.13
CA ARG A 656 -13.66 12.72 3.29
C ARG A 656 -14.98 13.24 3.85
N LEU A 657 -15.06 13.31 5.18
CA LEU A 657 -16.25 13.79 5.89
C LEU A 657 -16.60 15.23 5.46
N MET A 658 -15.58 16.09 5.36
CA MET A 658 -15.80 17.48 4.99
C MET A 658 -16.29 17.65 3.55
N PHE A 659 -15.74 16.90 2.59
CA PHE A 659 -16.22 16.93 1.21
C PHE A 659 -17.70 16.52 1.14
N LYS A 660 -18.06 15.43 1.82
CA LYS A 660 -19.44 14.93 1.89
C LYS A 660 -20.39 15.94 2.53
N ASN A 661 -19.98 16.61 3.62
CA ASN A 661 -20.76 17.68 4.25
C ASN A 661 -21.09 18.80 3.25
N LEU A 662 -20.11 19.26 2.48
CA LEU A 662 -20.29 20.35 1.52
C LEU A 662 -21.12 19.95 0.31
N ALA A 663 -20.95 18.72 -0.19
CA ALA A 663 -21.64 18.24 -1.37
C ALA A 663 -23.09 17.80 -1.08
N TYR A 664 -23.31 17.14 0.05
CA TYR A 664 -24.55 16.40 0.32
C TYR A 664 -25.16 16.70 1.68
N GLY A 665 -24.61 17.61 2.49
CA GLY A 665 -25.14 17.92 3.81
C GLY A 665 -26.61 18.36 3.80
N SER A 666 -27.32 18.05 4.88
CA SER A 666 -28.72 18.44 5.08
C SER A 666 -28.87 19.94 5.35
N THR A 667 -30.03 20.48 4.97
CA THR A 667 -30.38 21.90 5.14
C THR A 667 -31.73 22.00 5.83
N ASN A 668 -31.83 22.86 6.86
CA ASN A 668 -33.08 23.16 7.55
C ASN A 668 -33.16 24.66 7.85
N GLY A 669 -34.00 25.38 7.11
CA GLY A 669 -34.10 26.83 7.21
C GLY A 669 -32.76 27.51 6.94
N SER A 670 -32.25 28.29 7.90
CA SER A 670 -30.96 28.96 7.81
C SER A 670 -29.75 28.11 8.20
N TYR A 671 -29.98 26.91 8.76
CA TYR A 671 -28.90 25.98 9.09
C TYR A 671 -28.62 25.07 7.89
N ASP A 672 -27.53 25.36 7.18
CA ASP A 672 -27.12 24.64 5.98
C ASP A 672 -25.76 23.97 6.17
N VAL A 673 -25.72 22.64 6.23
CA VAL A 673 -24.46 21.88 6.37
C VAL A 673 -23.58 22.02 5.14
N LYS A 674 -24.13 22.39 3.97
CA LYS A 674 -23.34 22.65 2.76
C LYS A 674 -22.54 23.94 2.83
N ASN A 675 -22.84 24.81 3.80
CA ASN A 675 -22.03 25.99 4.08
C ASN A 675 -20.73 25.60 4.79
N LEU A 676 -19.61 26.15 4.31
CA LEU A 676 -18.27 25.87 4.86
C LEU A 676 -18.19 26.05 6.37
N ASN A 677 -18.67 27.17 6.91
CA ASN A 677 -18.53 27.44 8.33
C ASN A 677 -19.41 26.50 9.17
N THR A 678 -20.63 26.21 8.72
CA THR A 678 -21.49 25.22 9.37
C THR A 678 -20.86 23.82 9.36
N ALA A 679 -20.30 23.40 8.23
CA ALA A 679 -19.60 22.12 8.13
C ALA A 679 -18.36 22.06 9.03
N LEU A 680 -17.60 23.15 9.16
CA LEU A 680 -16.46 23.22 10.10
C LEU A 680 -16.91 23.05 11.56
N GLU A 681 -18.06 23.61 11.96
CA GLU A 681 -18.62 23.35 13.30
C GLU A 681 -19.01 21.87 13.47
N ARG A 682 -19.54 21.22 12.44
CA ARG A 682 -19.82 19.76 12.46
C ARG A 682 -18.54 18.94 12.66
N MET A 683 -17.42 19.34 12.08
CA MET A 683 -16.12 18.67 12.27
C MET A 683 -15.63 18.76 13.72
N LYS A 684 -15.94 19.83 14.46
CA LYS A 684 -15.65 19.92 15.90
C LYS A 684 -16.45 18.89 16.70
N THR A 685 -17.73 18.74 16.36
CA THR A 685 -18.62 17.73 16.97
C THR A 685 -18.17 16.31 16.66
N PHE A 686 -17.71 16.05 15.42
CA PHE A 686 -17.04 14.79 15.07
C PHE A 686 -15.87 14.49 16.01
N GLY A 687 -14.94 15.44 16.18
CA GLY A 687 -13.80 15.29 17.09
C GLY A 687 -14.24 14.96 18.52
N ALA A 688 -15.31 15.60 19.01
CA ALA A 688 -15.84 15.33 20.35
C ALA A 688 -16.38 13.92 20.51
N THR A 689 -17.15 13.41 19.54
CA THR A 689 -17.71 12.05 19.62
C THR A 689 -16.72 10.97 19.19
N PHE A 690 -15.61 11.34 18.55
CA PHE A 690 -14.60 10.40 18.07
C PHE A 690 -13.49 10.17 19.10
N PHE A 691 -12.82 11.24 19.55
CA PHE A 691 -11.65 11.11 20.43
C PHE A 691 -11.99 10.74 21.87
N THR A 692 -13.19 11.02 22.36
CA THR A 692 -13.58 10.68 23.74
C THR A 692 -13.98 9.22 23.91
N ILE A 693 -14.14 8.46 22.81
CA ILE A 693 -14.35 7.02 22.88
C ILE A 693 -13.02 6.35 23.22
N PRO A 694 -12.91 5.55 24.30
CA PRO A 694 -11.68 4.83 24.65
C PRO A 694 -11.12 3.94 23.52
N GLY A 695 -9.81 3.69 23.55
CA GLY A 695 -9.11 2.89 22.53
C GLY A 695 -8.43 3.72 21.43
N PRO A 696 -7.66 3.06 20.54
CA PRO A 696 -6.88 3.73 19.52
C PRO A 696 -7.77 4.44 18.51
N LYS A 697 -7.26 5.54 17.96
CA LYS A 697 -7.93 6.37 16.95
C LYS A 697 -6.96 6.67 15.82
N MET A 698 -7.48 6.72 14.59
CA MET A 698 -6.73 7.16 13.42
C MET A 698 -7.48 8.28 12.72
N ILE A 699 -6.74 9.31 12.31
CA ILE A 699 -7.24 10.39 11.46
C ILE A 699 -6.41 10.47 10.19
N TRP A 700 -7.05 10.80 9.07
CA TRP A 700 -6.38 11.03 7.81
C TRP A 700 -5.92 12.48 7.68
N GLN A 701 -4.79 12.69 6.99
CA GLN A 701 -4.18 14.00 6.87
C GLN A 701 -5.17 15.09 6.41
N PHE A 702 -5.09 16.23 7.10
CA PHE A 702 -5.89 17.43 6.92
C PHE A 702 -7.36 17.35 7.35
N GLY A 703 -7.85 16.21 7.87
CA GLY A 703 -9.18 16.13 8.50
C GLY A 703 -9.37 17.16 9.61
N GLU A 704 -8.30 17.42 10.37
CA GLU A 704 -8.24 18.41 11.46
C GLU A 704 -8.36 19.87 11.01
N LEU A 705 -8.27 20.13 9.69
CA LEU A 705 -8.46 21.45 9.08
C LEU A 705 -9.74 21.53 8.21
N GLY A 706 -10.56 20.46 8.23
CA GLY A 706 -11.75 20.34 7.39
C GLY A 706 -11.41 20.35 5.91
N TYR A 707 -10.56 19.43 5.46
CA TYR A 707 -10.09 19.41 4.07
C TYR A 707 -11.20 19.02 3.08
N GLU A 708 -11.60 19.96 2.20
CA GLU A 708 -12.81 19.80 1.38
C GLU A 708 -12.65 19.05 0.06
N PHE A 709 -11.43 18.70 -0.36
CA PHE A 709 -11.28 18.09 -1.68
C PHE A 709 -11.58 16.59 -1.65
N SER A 710 -12.38 16.13 -2.59
CA SER A 710 -12.65 14.70 -2.79
C SER A 710 -11.35 13.91 -2.96
N ILE A 711 -11.33 12.68 -2.43
CA ILE A 711 -10.24 11.72 -2.72
C ILE A 711 -10.15 11.36 -4.22
N ASN A 712 -11.23 11.55 -4.98
CA ASN A 712 -11.30 11.31 -6.43
C ASN A 712 -11.10 12.59 -7.26
N ARG A 713 -10.54 13.65 -6.66
CA ARG A 713 -10.23 14.89 -7.37
C ARG A 713 -9.08 14.69 -8.36
N CYS A 714 -9.32 15.07 -9.61
CA CYS A 714 -8.34 15.13 -10.69
C CYS A 714 -7.53 16.43 -10.66
N ALA A 715 -6.36 16.43 -11.30
CA ALA A 715 -5.49 17.61 -11.42
C ALA A 715 -6.18 18.83 -12.09
N ASN A 716 -7.09 18.60 -13.04
CA ASN A 716 -7.88 19.67 -13.69
C ASN A 716 -9.04 20.19 -12.82
N GLY A 717 -9.24 19.61 -11.63
CA GLY A 717 -10.27 19.98 -10.67
C GLY A 717 -11.61 19.25 -10.80
N THR A 718 -11.79 18.35 -11.78
CA THR A 718 -12.96 17.47 -11.86
C THR A 718 -12.90 16.35 -10.82
N ILE A 719 -13.99 15.59 -10.68
CA ILE A 719 -14.06 14.44 -9.77
C ILE A 719 -14.34 13.19 -10.62
N ASP A 720 -13.42 12.24 -10.58
CA ASP A 720 -13.50 10.98 -11.31
C ASP A 720 -12.79 9.88 -10.51
N SER A 721 -13.37 8.68 -10.45
CA SER A 721 -12.80 7.56 -9.68
C SER A 721 -11.40 7.14 -10.15
N GLY A 722 -11.05 7.37 -11.42
CA GLY A 722 -9.72 7.14 -11.96
C GLY A 722 -8.66 8.10 -11.44
N CYS A 723 -9.06 9.23 -10.84
CA CYS A 723 -8.16 10.25 -10.28
C CYS A 723 -7.90 10.05 -8.78
N ARG A 724 -8.23 8.87 -8.23
CA ARG A 724 -8.03 8.58 -6.81
C ARG A 724 -6.58 8.81 -6.38
N THR A 725 -5.64 8.26 -7.13
CA THR A 725 -4.20 8.35 -6.85
C THR A 725 -3.55 9.66 -7.28
N ASP A 726 -4.27 10.54 -8.01
CA ASP A 726 -3.80 11.87 -8.38
C ASP A 726 -3.38 12.69 -7.15
N GLU A 727 -2.47 13.62 -7.34
CA GLU A 727 -2.02 14.53 -6.29
C GLU A 727 -3.15 15.45 -5.83
N LYS A 728 -3.25 15.64 -4.51
CA LYS A 728 -4.25 16.53 -3.91
C LYS A 728 -3.61 17.86 -3.47
N PRO A 729 -4.36 18.98 -3.50
CA PRO A 729 -3.85 20.27 -3.03
C PRO A 729 -3.29 20.25 -1.60
N VAL A 730 -2.08 20.77 -1.39
CA VAL A 730 -1.48 20.81 -0.06
C VAL A 730 -2.20 21.85 0.82
N ALA A 731 -2.79 21.43 1.95
CA ALA A 731 -3.59 22.32 2.80
C ALA A 731 -2.82 23.56 3.30
N PHE A 732 -1.52 23.42 3.57
CA PHE A 732 -0.65 24.51 4.01
C PHE A 732 -0.45 25.59 2.93
N THR A 733 -0.38 25.22 1.64
CA THR A 733 -0.24 26.21 0.56
C THR A 733 -1.53 26.97 0.30
N LEU A 734 -2.67 26.39 0.71
CA LEU A 734 -3.98 27.04 0.70
C LEU A 734 -4.24 27.90 1.95
N GLY A 735 -3.30 27.96 2.90
CA GLY A 735 -3.40 28.76 4.12
C GLY A 735 -4.40 28.20 5.14
N TYR A 736 -4.73 26.91 5.11
CA TYR A 736 -5.76 26.33 5.99
C TYR A 736 -5.37 26.40 7.47
N ASP A 737 -4.08 26.27 7.77
CA ASP A 737 -3.49 26.37 9.10
C ASP A 737 -3.48 27.81 9.66
N THR A 738 -3.70 28.81 8.81
CA THR A 738 -3.80 30.22 9.20
C THR A 738 -5.23 30.77 9.14
N ASN A 739 -6.16 30.06 8.51
CA ASN A 739 -7.57 30.42 8.48
C ASN A 739 -8.20 30.21 9.86
N ALA A 740 -8.80 31.26 10.44
CA ALA A 740 -9.32 31.21 11.81
C ALA A 740 -10.38 30.12 12.05
N ASN A 741 -11.30 29.90 11.11
CA ASN A 741 -12.39 28.92 11.28
C ASN A 741 -11.88 27.49 11.17
N ARG A 742 -10.95 27.23 10.25
CA ARG A 742 -10.32 25.91 10.08
C ARG A 742 -9.38 25.59 11.25
N LYS A 743 -8.57 26.57 11.65
CA LYS A 743 -7.72 26.45 12.84
C LYS A 743 -8.53 26.21 14.10
N ALA A 744 -9.76 26.74 14.19
CA ALA A 744 -10.65 26.44 15.31
C ALA A 744 -11.06 24.95 15.37
N VAL A 745 -11.11 24.23 14.25
CA VAL A 745 -11.31 22.75 14.24
C VAL A 745 -10.07 22.08 14.84
N TYR A 746 -8.89 22.41 14.33
CA TYR A 746 -7.60 21.92 14.83
C TYR A 746 -7.45 22.17 16.34
N ASP A 747 -7.71 23.39 16.81
CA ASP A 747 -7.55 23.77 18.21
C ASP A 747 -8.56 23.02 19.11
N THR A 748 -9.77 22.79 18.60
CA THR A 748 -10.79 22.01 19.29
C THR A 748 -10.37 20.54 19.42
N TRP A 749 -9.91 19.92 18.32
CA TRP A 749 -9.42 18.54 18.34
C TRP A 749 -8.21 18.40 19.25
N ALA A 750 -7.24 19.30 19.17
CA ALA A 750 -6.07 19.32 20.05
C ALA A 750 -6.47 19.40 21.54
N LYS A 751 -7.46 20.24 21.87
CA LYS A 751 -7.99 20.33 23.25
C LYS A 751 -8.65 19.02 23.69
N ILE A 752 -9.46 18.41 22.84
CA ILE A 752 -10.15 17.15 23.16
C ILE A 752 -9.15 16.00 23.31
N ILE A 753 -8.18 15.89 22.40
CA ILE A 753 -7.11 14.88 22.49
C ILE A 753 -6.27 15.12 23.76
N ASN A 754 -6.00 16.37 24.14
CA ASN A 754 -5.36 16.67 25.40
C ASN A 754 -6.19 16.20 26.60
N ILE A 755 -7.49 16.52 26.64
CA ILE A 755 -8.41 16.03 27.69
C ILE A 755 -8.38 14.50 27.77
N ARG A 756 -8.42 13.83 26.63
CA ARG A 756 -8.31 12.36 26.53
C ARG A 756 -7.00 11.87 27.15
N ASN A 757 -5.87 12.43 26.74
CA ASN A 757 -4.55 11.97 27.12
C ASN A 757 -4.19 12.29 28.59
N THR A 758 -4.73 13.35 29.17
CA THR A 758 -4.42 13.75 30.56
C THR A 758 -5.26 13.04 31.62
N HIS A 759 -6.41 12.45 31.26
CA HIS A 759 -7.32 11.85 32.23
C HIS A 759 -7.32 10.33 32.14
N GLN A 760 -6.97 9.67 33.25
CA GLN A 760 -6.85 8.21 33.35
C GLN A 760 -8.15 7.47 32.99
N VAL A 761 -9.32 8.09 33.17
CA VAL A 761 -10.64 7.51 32.86
C VAL A 761 -10.78 7.04 31.41
N PHE A 762 -10.10 7.69 30.45
CA PHE A 762 -10.15 7.29 29.03
C PHE A 762 -9.36 6.02 28.72
N LYS A 763 -8.59 5.50 29.68
CA LYS A 763 -7.92 4.19 29.59
C LYS A 763 -8.82 3.04 30.06
N SER A 764 -10.02 3.36 30.55
CA SER A 764 -10.98 2.38 31.03
C SER A 764 -11.61 1.58 29.89
N LYS A 765 -11.87 0.30 30.17
CA LYS A 765 -12.68 -0.57 29.29
C LYS A 765 -14.17 -0.43 29.56
N THR A 766 -14.59 0.33 30.56
CA THR A 766 -16.00 0.50 30.91
C THR A 766 -16.56 1.80 30.36
N TYR A 767 -17.25 1.69 29.23
CA TYR A 767 -17.91 2.79 28.55
C TYR A 767 -19.14 2.31 27.77
N SER A 768 -20.03 3.24 27.44
CA SER A 768 -21.14 3.03 26.51
C SER A 768 -21.16 4.12 25.45
N ILE A 769 -21.57 3.74 24.24
CA ILE A 769 -21.83 4.64 23.13
C ILE A 769 -23.28 4.41 22.76
N GLU A 770 -24.03 5.50 22.69
CA GLU A 770 -25.41 5.51 22.25
C GLU A 770 -25.50 6.51 21.10
N SER A 771 -25.19 6.02 19.91
CA SER A 771 -25.30 6.75 18.65
C SER A 771 -26.60 6.37 17.94
N ASN A 772 -27.51 7.34 17.77
CA ASN A 772 -28.74 7.15 16.99
C ASN A 772 -29.65 5.98 17.46
N ASN A 773 -29.66 5.67 18.77
CA ASN A 773 -30.47 4.58 19.34
C ASN A 773 -31.06 4.92 20.72
N LEU A 774 -31.08 6.21 21.09
CA LEU A 774 -31.62 6.65 22.37
C LEU A 774 -33.15 6.54 22.38
N THR A 775 -33.71 5.89 23.41
CA THR A 775 -35.17 5.73 23.58
C THR A 775 -35.91 7.07 23.63
N ASN A 776 -35.21 8.16 24.01
CA ASN A 776 -35.72 9.52 24.06
C ASN A 776 -35.32 10.40 22.86
N ASP A 777 -34.69 9.84 21.82
CA ASP A 777 -34.38 10.49 20.53
C ASP A 777 -34.95 9.69 19.35
N PRO A 778 -36.28 9.56 19.22
CA PRO A 778 -36.90 8.76 18.16
C PRO A 778 -36.71 9.33 16.75
N ASN A 779 -36.31 10.61 16.64
CA ASN A 779 -36.05 11.30 15.38
C ASN A 779 -34.56 11.30 14.99
N GLY A 780 -33.70 10.73 15.85
CA GLY A 780 -32.38 10.19 15.59
C GLY A 780 -31.34 11.17 15.03
N LEU A 781 -30.39 11.59 15.88
CA LEU A 781 -29.00 12.04 15.60
C LEU A 781 -28.33 12.67 16.84
N ILE A 782 -28.87 12.44 18.03
CA ILE A 782 -28.22 12.78 19.30
C ILE A 782 -27.26 11.64 19.65
N THR A 783 -26.08 11.99 20.14
CA THR A 783 -25.12 11.04 20.68
C THR A 783 -24.94 11.25 22.17
N ARG A 784 -24.93 10.15 22.92
CA ARG A 784 -24.40 10.11 24.29
C ARG A 784 -23.25 9.11 24.38
N ILE A 785 -22.15 9.53 25.00
CA ILE A 785 -21.05 8.63 25.39
C ILE A 785 -20.85 8.76 26.89
N TYR A 786 -20.75 7.63 27.58
CA TYR A 786 -20.43 7.58 28.99
C TYR A 786 -19.17 6.74 29.19
N VAL A 787 -18.14 7.32 29.82
CA VAL A 787 -16.90 6.62 30.18
C VAL A 787 -16.72 6.72 31.68
N TYR A 788 -16.42 5.61 32.34
CA TYR A 788 -16.15 5.62 33.76
C TYR A 788 -15.04 4.66 34.16
N ASP A 789 -14.45 4.90 35.33
CA ASP A 789 -13.50 3.99 35.96
C ASP A 789 -13.69 4.01 37.48
N ALA A 790 -14.18 2.90 38.04
CA ALA A 790 -14.41 2.79 39.47
C ALA A 790 -13.10 2.74 40.30
N ALA A 791 -11.96 2.41 39.67
CA ALA A 791 -10.67 2.37 40.35
C ALA A 791 -10.10 3.77 40.63
N ILE A 792 -10.59 4.81 39.95
CA ILE A 792 -10.16 6.19 40.18
C ILE A 792 -10.88 6.73 41.42
N THR A 793 -10.12 6.89 42.51
CA THR A 793 -10.62 7.41 43.80
C THR A 793 -10.44 8.91 43.96
N THR A 794 -9.51 9.52 43.22
CA THR A 794 -9.22 10.96 43.18
C THR A 794 -9.10 11.43 41.74
N GLY A 795 -9.72 12.57 41.40
CA GLY A 795 -9.77 13.08 40.02
C GLY A 795 -11.07 12.77 39.26
N ILE A 796 -11.03 12.96 37.94
CA ILE A 796 -12.17 12.68 37.05
C ILE A 796 -12.24 11.18 36.80
N LYS A 797 -13.35 10.57 37.22
CA LYS A 797 -13.65 9.14 37.09
C LYS A 797 -14.91 8.84 36.27
N ASN A 798 -15.70 9.86 35.94
CA ASN A 798 -16.89 9.79 35.09
C ASN A 798 -16.82 10.90 34.04
N ILE A 799 -17.08 10.54 32.79
CA ILE A 799 -17.20 11.45 31.66
C ILE A 799 -18.54 11.20 30.98
N VAL A 800 -19.29 12.28 30.71
CA VAL A 800 -20.51 12.25 29.89
C VAL A 800 -20.32 13.20 28.72
N VAL A 801 -20.39 12.67 27.50
CA VAL A 801 -20.31 13.46 26.26
C VAL A 801 -21.67 13.47 25.60
N LEU A 802 -22.11 14.65 25.18
CA LEU A 802 -23.36 14.88 24.48
C LEU A 802 -23.07 15.59 23.17
N ALA A 803 -23.74 15.20 22.09
CA ALA A 803 -23.64 15.87 20.80
C ALA A 803 -24.99 15.90 20.07
N ASN A 804 -25.22 16.97 19.32
CA ASN A 804 -26.41 17.14 18.48
C ASN A 804 -26.04 17.21 16.99
N TYR A 805 -26.19 16.09 16.28
CA TYR A 805 -26.01 16.05 14.82
C TYR A 805 -27.26 16.41 14.02
N THR A 806 -28.41 16.67 14.66
CA THR A 806 -29.60 17.15 13.95
C THR A 806 -29.36 18.55 13.37
N THR A 807 -30.28 19.03 12.53
CA THR A 807 -30.27 20.40 11.97
C THR A 807 -31.11 21.38 12.78
N SER A 808 -31.58 20.99 13.96
CA SER A 808 -32.39 21.82 14.86
C SER A 808 -31.91 21.72 16.31
N SER A 809 -32.34 22.67 17.16
CA SER A 809 -32.02 22.63 18.58
C SER A 809 -32.66 21.41 19.24
N GLN A 810 -31.92 20.67 20.05
CA GLN A 810 -32.40 19.47 20.74
C GLN A 810 -32.26 19.59 22.25
N ASN A 811 -33.23 19.03 22.98
CA ASN A 811 -33.16 18.87 24.43
C ASN A 811 -32.65 17.47 24.76
N VAL A 812 -31.36 17.37 25.05
CA VAL A 812 -30.67 16.11 25.27
C VAL A 812 -30.74 15.73 26.75
N VAL A 813 -31.30 14.56 27.06
CA VAL A 813 -31.26 14.02 28.43
C VAL A 813 -29.88 13.39 28.68
N PRO A 814 -29.07 13.90 29.63
CA PRO A 814 -27.68 13.48 29.80
C PRO A 814 -27.53 12.16 30.55
N TYR A 815 -28.50 11.77 31.38
CA TYR A 815 -28.43 10.60 32.28
C TYR A 815 -27.11 10.53 33.06
N PHE A 816 -26.76 11.62 33.74
CA PHE A 816 -25.60 11.61 34.63
C PHE A 816 -25.70 10.44 35.63
N PRO A 817 -24.60 9.77 35.99
CA PRO A 817 -24.64 8.66 36.94
C PRO A 817 -25.08 9.09 38.35
N TYR A 818 -24.99 10.38 38.69
CA TYR A 818 -25.44 10.96 39.96
C TYR A 818 -25.61 12.48 39.86
N THR A 819 -26.30 13.05 40.85
CA THR A 819 -26.49 14.51 41.03
C THR A 819 -25.27 15.15 41.71
N GLY A 820 -25.07 16.45 41.52
CA GLY A 820 -23.96 17.20 42.11
C GLY A 820 -23.20 18.04 41.09
N GLN A 821 -21.97 18.44 41.42
CA GLN A 821 -21.16 19.31 40.56
C GLN A 821 -20.51 18.54 39.41
N TRP A 822 -20.68 19.06 38.20
CA TRP A 822 -20.04 18.59 36.98
C TRP A 822 -19.34 19.75 36.28
N GLN A 823 -18.16 19.50 35.73
CA GLN A 823 -17.37 20.48 34.99
C GLN A 823 -17.47 20.21 33.49
N ASN A 824 -17.76 21.23 32.69
CA ASN A 824 -17.57 21.17 31.25
C ASN A 824 -16.06 21.30 30.95
N LEU A 825 -15.46 20.24 30.43
CA LEU A 825 -14.01 20.19 30.19
C LEU A 825 -13.57 21.05 28.99
N MET A 826 -14.53 21.55 28.20
CA MET A 826 -14.25 22.44 27.06
C MET A 826 -14.10 23.91 27.45
N ASP A 827 -14.68 24.37 28.56
CA ASP A 827 -14.63 25.78 28.99
C ASP A 827 -14.44 25.98 30.51
N ASP A 828 -14.29 24.88 31.26
CA ASP A 828 -14.10 24.83 32.70
C ASP A 828 -15.28 25.36 33.54
N SER A 829 -16.44 25.58 32.91
CA SER A 829 -17.65 25.95 33.62
C SER A 829 -18.15 24.82 34.52
N ILE A 830 -18.59 25.16 35.72
CA ILE A 830 -19.12 24.20 36.70
C ILE A 830 -20.63 24.37 36.78
N SER A 831 -21.35 23.27 36.60
CA SER A 831 -22.81 23.21 36.72
C SER A 831 -23.20 22.25 37.84
N ASN A 832 -24.19 22.63 38.65
CA ASN A 832 -24.77 21.73 39.64
C ASN A 832 -25.96 20.98 39.05
N VAL A 833 -25.80 19.68 38.81
CA VAL A 833 -26.80 18.77 38.28
C VAL A 833 -27.75 18.38 39.42
N ALA A 834 -28.94 18.98 39.46
CA ALA A 834 -29.97 18.70 40.46
C ALA A 834 -30.77 17.41 40.18
N SER A 835 -30.90 17.03 38.90
CA SER A 835 -31.46 15.77 38.46
C SER A 835 -30.64 15.22 37.31
N THR A 836 -30.39 13.91 37.31
CA THR A 836 -29.61 13.22 36.29
C THR A 836 -30.30 13.21 34.92
N THR A 837 -31.61 13.44 34.89
CA THR A 837 -32.46 13.42 33.69
C THR A 837 -32.92 14.80 33.24
N THR A 838 -32.46 15.89 33.87
CA THR A 838 -32.79 17.24 33.38
C THR A 838 -32.20 17.45 31.99
N PRO A 839 -33.01 17.76 30.95
CA PRO A 839 -32.49 17.97 29.61
C PRO A 839 -31.55 19.17 29.51
N ILE A 840 -30.53 19.04 28.66
CA ILE A 840 -29.60 20.10 28.28
C ILE A 840 -29.88 20.45 26.82
N THR A 841 -30.18 21.72 26.56
CA THR A 841 -30.38 22.20 25.19
C THR A 841 -29.04 22.34 24.48
N LEU A 842 -28.92 21.68 23.32
CA LEU A 842 -27.79 21.80 22.40
C LEU A 842 -28.27 22.36 21.07
N GLN A 843 -27.57 23.38 20.56
CA GLN A 843 -27.77 23.89 19.20
C GLN A 843 -27.34 22.85 18.15
N PRO A 844 -27.80 22.96 16.90
CA PRO A 844 -27.37 22.06 15.85
C PRO A 844 -25.84 22.13 15.69
N GLY A 845 -25.16 20.98 15.72
CA GLY A 845 -23.70 20.92 15.65
C GLY A 845 -22.98 21.30 16.94
N GLU A 846 -23.67 21.44 18.08
CA GLU A 846 -23.06 21.65 19.40
C GLU A 846 -22.76 20.29 20.09
N PHE A 847 -21.70 20.29 20.90
CA PHE A 847 -21.36 19.19 21.81
C PHE A 847 -20.95 19.73 23.19
N ARG A 848 -21.00 18.85 24.20
CA ARG A 848 -20.47 19.11 25.56
C ARG A 848 -19.74 17.89 26.10
N ILE A 849 -18.65 18.12 26.82
CA ILE A 849 -17.86 17.08 27.48
C ILE A 849 -17.85 17.38 28.97
N PHE A 850 -18.61 16.62 29.76
CA PHE A 850 -18.69 16.79 31.19
C PHE A 850 -17.82 15.77 31.92
N GLY A 851 -17.05 16.23 32.90
CA GLY A 851 -16.40 15.37 33.88
C GLY A 851 -16.97 15.60 35.28
N ASN A 852 -16.97 14.57 36.13
CA ASN A 852 -17.33 14.80 37.53
C ASN A 852 -16.40 15.83 38.15
N TYR A 853 -16.95 16.75 38.93
CA TYR A 853 -16.13 17.76 39.58
C TYR A 853 -15.25 17.09 40.64
N ALA A 854 -13.94 17.09 40.43
CA ALA A 854 -12.98 16.47 41.32
C ALA A 854 -12.35 17.45 42.32
N GLY A 855 -12.75 18.72 42.29
CA GLY A 855 -12.13 19.80 43.04
C GLY A 855 -10.71 20.08 42.54
N ALA A 856 -10.54 21.10 41.71
CA ALA A 856 -9.20 21.59 41.34
C ALA A 856 -8.88 22.86 42.13
N LEU A 857 -7.66 22.94 42.67
CA LEU A 857 -6.99 24.22 42.92
C LEU A 857 -6.75 24.85 41.53
N SER A 858 -7.63 25.75 41.11
CA SER A 858 -7.44 26.49 39.86
C SER A 858 -6.20 27.38 39.96
N THR A 859 -5.30 27.23 38.99
CA THR A 859 -4.39 28.31 38.56
C THR A 859 -4.55 28.59 37.07
N MET A 860 -5.75 28.35 36.51
CA MET A 860 -6.01 28.75 35.13
C MET A 860 -6.35 30.24 35.07
N ASP A 861 -5.39 30.98 34.55
CA ASP A 861 -5.50 32.36 34.13
C ASP A 861 -6.35 32.41 32.85
N ILE A 862 -7.64 32.67 33.03
CA ILE A 862 -8.62 32.79 31.95
C ILE A 862 -8.38 34.15 31.28
N ASN A 863 -7.67 34.16 30.14
CA ASN A 863 -7.65 35.12 29.02
C ASN A 863 -6.24 35.50 28.52
N ALA A 864 -5.57 34.61 27.78
CA ALA A 864 -4.23 34.82 27.20
C ALA A 864 -4.15 35.79 26.01
N GLY A 865 -5.24 36.44 25.60
CA GLY A 865 -5.24 37.33 24.44
C GLY A 865 -5.07 38.82 24.76
N ASN A 866 -5.52 39.30 25.92
CA ASN A 866 -5.70 40.76 26.10
C ASN A 866 -5.76 41.32 27.53
N LYS A 867 -5.50 40.55 28.60
CA LYS A 867 -5.71 41.00 29.99
C LYS A 867 -4.39 41.29 30.73
N LEU A 868 -4.47 42.17 31.75
CA LEU A 868 -3.45 42.42 32.78
C LEU A 868 -2.77 41.10 33.20
N SER A 869 -1.44 41.03 33.13
CA SER A 869 -0.69 39.82 33.52
C SER A 869 0.41 40.13 34.54
N LEU A 870 0.71 39.13 35.38
CA LEU A 870 1.80 39.14 36.36
C LEU A 870 2.45 37.75 36.40
N GLN A 871 3.75 37.68 36.14
CA GLN A 871 4.57 36.47 36.24
C GLN A 871 5.69 36.69 37.24
N VAL A 872 6.02 35.66 38.03
CA VAL A 872 7.26 35.61 38.82
C VAL A 872 8.32 34.93 37.96
N GLY A 873 9.33 35.69 37.53
CA GLY A 873 10.33 35.25 36.55
C GLY A 873 11.18 34.08 37.04
N ASP A 874 11.49 34.03 38.34
CA ASP A 874 12.26 32.96 38.96
C ASP A 874 11.43 32.39 40.13
N ASN A 875 10.86 31.19 39.95
CA ASN A 875 9.96 30.58 40.93
C ASN A 875 10.20 29.07 41.01
N PRO A 876 10.83 28.54 42.08
CA PRO A 876 11.14 29.22 43.35
C PRO A 876 12.36 30.16 43.29
N ILE A 877 12.31 31.23 44.09
CA ILE A 877 13.41 32.20 44.27
C ILE A 877 14.47 31.59 45.20
N GLN A 878 15.74 31.61 44.77
CA GLN A 878 16.88 31.04 45.52
C GLN A 878 17.91 32.08 45.97
N ASN A 879 18.02 33.21 45.26
CA ASN A 879 19.08 34.20 45.48
C ASN A 879 18.60 35.47 46.22
N GLY A 880 17.42 35.41 46.85
CA GLY A 880 16.82 36.54 47.57
C GLY A 880 16.40 37.73 46.70
N ILE A 881 16.39 37.58 45.37
CA ILE A 881 15.92 38.59 44.41
C ILE A 881 14.68 38.04 43.72
N ALA A 882 13.57 38.76 43.84
CA ALA A 882 12.32 38.47 43.15
C ALA A 882 12.23 39.28 41.86
N ARG A 883 11.94 38.61 40.75
CA ARG A 883 11.72 39.23 39.44
C ARG A 883 10.26 39.11 39.06
N PHE A 884 9.56 40.23 38.86
CA PHE A 884 8.15 40.28 38.48
C PHE A 884 8.00 40.84 37.08
N ILE A 885 7.41 40.09 36.16
CA ILE A 885 7.16 40.49 34.77
C ILE A 885 5.67 40.80 34.64
N PHE A 886 5.31 41.98 34.14
CA PHE A 886 3.91 42.43 34.10
C PHE A 886 3.57 43.16 32.78
N ASN A 887 2.28 43.12 32.43
CA ASN A 887 1.74 43.72 31.21
C ASN A 887 0.35 44.34 31.48
N LYS A 888 0.03 45.48 30.84
CA LYS A 888 -1.20 46.30 30.96
C LYS A 888 -1.49 46.78 32.39
N ALA A 889 -0.47 47.02 33.20
CA ALA A 889 -0.55 47.43 34.60
C ALA A 889 -0.61 48.95 34.80
N LYS A 890 -1.60 49.63 34.21
CA LYS A 890 -1.73 51.10 34.32
C LYS A 890 -1.90 51.52 35.79
N ASN A 891 -1.01 52.39 36.28
CA ASN A 891 -0.91 52.77 37.70
C ASN A 891 -0.77 51.56 38.64
N GLY A 892 -0.04 50.53 38.20
CA GLY A 892 0.07 49.25 38.89
C GLY A 892 0.84 49.31 40.23
N GLU A 893 0.44 48.46 41.17
CA GLU A 893 1.11 48.21 42.45
C GLU A 893 1.16 46.69 42.68
N ILE A 894 2.35 46.16 42.92
CA ILE A 894 2.55 44.78 43.35
C ILE A 894 2.46 44.73 44.87
N LEU A 895 1.73 43.77 45.42
CA LEU A 895 1.50 43.52 46.84
C LEU A 895 1.91 42.09 47.15
N ILE A 896 2.64 41.86 48.23
CA ILE A 896 3.04 40.51 48.67
C ILE A 896 2.32 40.18 49.98
N PHE A 897 1.74 38.98 50.06
CA PHE A 897 1.06 38.46 51.23
C PHE A 897 1.64 37.11 51.64
N ASP A 898 1.65 36.82 52.94
CA ASP A 898 1.79 35.43 53.41
C ASP A 898 0.50 34.63 53.21
N MET A 899 0.56 33.32 53.46
CA MET A 899 -0.59 32.43 53.30
C MET A 899 -1.72 32.66 54.32
N THR A 900 -1.50 33.47 55.36
CA THR A 900 -2.56 33.89 56.30
C THR A 900 -3.31 35.12 55.79
N GLY A 901 -2.88 35.70 54.66
CA GLY A 901 -3.44 36.93 54.09
C GLY A 901 -2.84 38.20 54.69
N LYS A 902 -1.78 38.11 55.50
CA LYS A 902 -1.09 39.28 56.04
C LYS A 902 -0.21 39.88 54.95
N LYS A 903 -0.42 41.17 54.64
CA LYS A 903 0.42 41.93 53.71
C LYS A 903 1.83 42.06 54.30
N LEU A 904 2.83 41.63 53.52
CA LEU A 904 4.25 41.70 53.86
C LEU A 904 4.93 42.92 53.24
N ASP A 905 4.59 43.25 51.98
CA ASP A 905 5.26 44.34 51.24
C ASP A 905 4.42 44.86 50.06
N SER A 906 4.83 45.98 49.46
CA SER A 906 4.25 46.51 48.23
C SER A 906 5.17 47.45 47.44
N PHE A 907 5.09 47.37 46.11
CA PHE A 907 5.90 48.14 45.17
C PHE A 907 5.00 48.80 44.13
N LYS A 908 5.11 50.12 43.97
CA LYS A 908 4.46 50.81 42.84
C LYS A 908 5.27 50.62 41.56
N LEU A 909 4.56 50.39 40.46
CA LEU A 909 5.14 50.25 39.13
C LEU A 909 5.22 51.62 38.46
N ASP A 910 6.36 51.90 37.84
CA ASP A 910 6.66 53.12 37.09
C ASP A 910 6.25 53.01 35.62
N LYS A 911 5.93 51.80 35.15
CA LYS A 911 5.56 51.48 33.78
C LYS A 911 4.31 50.61 33.75
N GLU A 912 3.57 50.70 32.65
CA GLU A 912 2.41 49.84 32.40
C GLU A 912 2.83 48.42 31.97
N ASN A 913 4.00 48.28 31.33
CA ASN A 913 4.56 47.01 30.90
C ASN A 913 6.04 46.96 31.28
N GLY A 914 6.53 45.84 31.78
CA GLY A 914 7.95 45.69 32.07
C GLY A 914 8.26 44.63 33.10
N THR A 915 9.44 44.75 33.69
CA THR A 915 9.93 43.88 34.74
C THR A 915 10.33 44.72 35.94
N HIS A 916 9.94 44.29 37.14
CA HIS A 916 10.32 44.89 38.41
C HIS A 916 11.10 43.86 39.22
N GLU A 917 12.33 44.20 39.59
CA GLU A 917 13.17 43.36 40.44
C GLU A 917 13.30 43.99 41.82
N THR A 918 13.17 43.16 42.85
CA THR A 918 13.28 43.62 44.24
C THR A 918 13.95 42.57 45.10
N LYS A 919 14.68 43.02 46.12
CA LYS A 919 15.32 42.13 47.08
C LYS A 919 14.30 41.73 48.15
N ILE A 920 14.10 40.44 48.32
CA ILE A 920 13.16 39.88 49.30
C ILE A 920 13.92 39.16 50.42
N SER A 921 13.46 39.35 51.66
CA SER A 921 14.05 38.74 52.86
C SER A 921 13.00 37.97 53.66
N TYR A 922 12.09 37.28 52.98
CA TYR A 922 11.09 36.44 53.62
C TYR A 922 11.64 35.02 53.84
N PRO A 923 11.25 34.32 54.92
CA PRO A 923 11.64 32.93 55.13
C PRO A 923 11.25 32.01 53.97
N PRO A 924 11.91 30.85 53.79
CA PRO A 924 11.46 29.83 52.86
C PRO A 924 9.99 29.48 53.06
N GLY A 925 9.21 29.50 51.98
CA GLY A 925 7.76 29.40 52.07
C GLY A 925 7.03 29.77 50.79
N THR A 926 5.69 29.67 50.84
CA THR A 926 4.80 30.11 49.77
C THR A 926 4.18 31.45 50.13
N TYR A 927 4.10 32.34 49.15
CA TYR A 927 3.55 33.68 49.25
C TYR A 927 2.59 33.96 48.08
N LEU A 928 1.65 34.88 48.28
CA LEU A 928 0.77 35.38 47.23
C LEU A 928 1.26 36.75 46.79
N VAL A 929 1.43 36.93 45.48
CA VAL A 929 1.82 38.21 44.87
C VAL A 929 0.64 38.72 44.06
N GLN A 930 0.10 39.86 44.44
CA GLN A 930 -1.04 40.49 43.80
C GLN A 930 -0.57 41.76 43.08
N LEU A 931 -0.81 41.84 41.77
CA LEU A 931 -0.71 43.07 41.00
C LEU A 931 -2.08 43.74 40.95
N LYS A 932 -2.20 44.93 41.54
CA LYS A 932 -3.38 45.79 41.46
C LYS A 932 -3.12 46.94 40.51
N SER A 933 -4.03 47.24 39.60
CA SER A 933 -3.90 48.35 38.65
C SER A 933 -5.27 48.90 38.28
N ASP A 934 -5.32 50.01 37.53
CA ASP A 934 -6.58 50.58 37.04
C ASP A 934 -7.32 49.63 36.08
N THR A 935 -6.58 48.71 35.44
CA THR A 935 -7.12 47.75 34.45
C THR A 935 -7.55 46.42 35.08
N GLY A 936 -7.32 46.23 36.39
CA GLY A 936 -7.77 45.06 37.14
C GLY A 936 -6.75 44.56 38.16
N ILE A 937 -6.93 43.30 38.58
CA ILE A 937 -6.07 42.61 39.53
C ILE A 937 -5.60 41.29 38.93
N ALA A 938 -4.30 40.98 39.04
CA ALA A 938 -3.70 39.68 38.74
C ALA A 938 -3.01 39.12 40.00
N ILE A 939 -3.04 37.80 40.21
CA ILE A 939 -2.46 37.17 41.41
C ILE A 939 -1.62 35.98 40.99
N GLN A 940 -0.38 35.91 41.47
CA GLN A 940 0.57 34.84 41.20
C GLN A 940 1.14 34.26 42.50
N LYS A 941 1.36 32.94 42.52
CA LYS A 941 2.06 32.27 43.62
C LYS A 941 3.58 32.46 43.49
N MET A 942 4.23 32.88 44.56
CA MET A 942 5.69 32.99 44.67
C MET A 942 6.20 32.00 45.73
N MET A 943 7.19 31.19 45.39
CA MET A 943 7.86 30.28 46.31
C MET A 943 9.29 30.75 46.57
N ILE A 944 9.73 30.71 47.82
CA ILE A 944 11.10 30.98 48.22
C ILE A 944 11.66 29.70 48.82
N LYS A 945 12.84 29.29 48.35
CA LYS A 945 13.54 28.11 48.87
C LYS A 945 14.65 28.49 49.82
#